data_AF-A0A9P2ZVJ1-F1
#
_entry.id   AF-A0A9P2ZVJ1-F1
#
_cell.length_a   1.000
_cell.length_b   1.000
_cell.length_c   1.000
_cell.angle_alpha   90.00
_cell.angle_beta   90.00
_cell.angle_gamma   90.00
#
_symmetry.space_group_name_H-M   'P 1'
#
loop_
_entity.id
_entity.type
_entity.pdbx_description
1 polymer ?
#
loop_
_entity_poly.entity_id
_entity_poly.type
_entity_poly.pdbx_seq_one_letter_code
_entity_poly.pdbx_strand_id
1 'polypeptide(L)'
;MADEHVGVPDALAHGVPMLKISSKKIKQVIMRLEDGAITWAGAKSTRVPISQIRELRMGQPPTEMYNSTRWITIVYVRGSQMKVLHMIALTDDVFDLWVTTLRTLVSETSDRLVNEVKPADPDLLWIRQLWPAGVKAIDQPTATALLRQVGLVVPESWKAAPRSMLDMSDFRQLVKDAQSRPEIEELFSRLAPQGVLGRAQVESFLRDVQRVEPGDLFDKYARKEEWTVDSLAEFLSSSDNSPKRQQDMTHSIVDYFISSSHNTYLVGEQWRGESTVEGYIRVLLAGCRCVEIDVHNGELEPVVYHKKTLTSRAPVRDICRAINKYAFVHSPYPVIISAEIHCNAEQQSRLASIMLEVFGNKLITTPIHTSFDLPSPEDLKGRILFKAKPRVEDSPEPSPPSSAVFDSTESTNESDSGFARLARRLSISPPSLSPDKPTFSSTLADLLVYTHGVKYQGFSKLNNYLPRHQFSVAETTANRIIRENKADWIKHNFTHISRVYPKAIRMLSTNFDPTPYWSAGCQLVAMNWQTIDPGSVLNQAMFADTPGYVLKPLALRQKVAEVPRTWRLRAQILSAQRLPLASSSDLSVEATLGASPTKKTSVVKGMTLNPRWNDSLEWTLHCTPSQFDLTFLHLEVKSRGALLAQWVRPLPAAPKGYHHLPLYDHLCARFVFASLFVRIEIDEVGAVADGGAS
;
A
#
# COMPACT_ATOMS: atom_id res chain seq x y z
N MET A 1 7.19 17.67 -38.96
CA MET A 1 5.89 18.20 -38.49
C MET A 1 6.08 18.54 -37.03
N ALA A 2 5.69 19.76 -36.65
CA ALA A 2 6.04 20.38 -35.38
C ALA A 2 5.63 19.53 -34.19
N ASP A 3 6.58 19.30 -33.29
CA ASP A 3 6.33 18.77 -31.94
C ASP A 3 5.64 19.92 -31.18
N GLU A 4 4.31 20.01 -31.33
CA GLU A 4 3.49 20.85 -30.45
C GLU A 4 3.71 20.32 -29.04
N HIS A 5 4.51 21.02 -28.24
CA HIS A 5 4.20 21.11 -26.83
C HIS A 5 2.70 21.41 -26.77
N VAL A 6 1.90 20.46 -26.28
CA VAL A 6 0.51 20.75 -25.93
C VAL A 6 0.61 21.72 -24.76
N GLY A 7 0.73 23.00 -25.10
CA GLY A 7 0.75 24.09 -24.16
C GLY A 7 -0.52 24.02 -23.35
N VAL A 8 -0.45 24.50 -22.11
CA VAL A 8 -1.65 24.74 -21.32
C VAL A 8 -2.62 25.53 -22.21
N PRO A 9 -3.83 25.01 -22.50
CA PRO A 9 -4.77 25.70 -23.37
C PRO A 9 -5.02 27.12 -22.84
N ASP A 10 -5.08 28.11 -23.73
CA ASP A 10 -5.22 29.53 -23.35
C ASP A 10 -6.37 29.74 -22.35
N ALA A 11 -7.48 29.03 -22.53
CA ALA A 11 -8.62 29.08 -21.61
C ALA A 11 -8.23 28.68 -20.17
N LEU A 12 -7.41 27.62 -20.00
CA LEU A 12 -6.94 27.19 -18.68
C LEU A 12 -5.84 28.10 -18.12
N ALA A 13 -5.01 28.72 -18.96
CA ALA A 13 -4.01 29.69 -18.55
C ALA A 13 -4.65 30.99 -18.01
N HIS A 14 -5.63 31.55 -18.75
CA HIS A 14 -6.39 32.73 -18.33
C HIS A 14 -7.34 32.43 -17.16
N GLY A 15 -7.88 31.22 -17.15
CA GLY A 15 -8.69 30.65 -16.10
C GLY A 15 -10.15 30.47 -16.47
N VAL A 16 -10.73 29.39 -15.95
CA VAL A 16 -12.13 29.01 -16.19
C VAL A 16 -12.92 28.92 -14.88
N PRO A 17 -14.21 29.28 -14.88
CA PRO A 17 -15.05 29.13 -13.70
C PRO A 17 -15.35 27.65 -13.40
N MET A 18 -15.14 27.24 -12.15
CA MET A 18 -15.42 25.89 -11.64
C MET A 18 -15.99 25.96 -10.24
N LEU A 19 -16.69 24.91 -9.80
CA LEU A 19 -17.10 24.78 -8.40
C LEU A 19 -16.03 24.04 -7.62
N LYS A 20 -15.44 24.71 -6.62
CA LYS A 20 -14.56 24.07 -5.64
C LYS A 20 -15.40 23.52 -4.49
N ILE A 21 -15.18 22.25 -4.18
CA ILE A 21 -15.90 21.55 -3.12
C ILE A 21 -15.00 21.38 -1.91
N SER A 22 -15.54 21.65 -0.73
CA SER A 22 -14.94 21.36 0.56
C SER A 22 -16.00 20.78 1.49
N SER A 23 -15.57 20.16 2.58
CA SER A 23 -16.45 19.65 3.63
C SER A 23 -17.49 20.65 4.14
N LYS A 24 -17.19 21.96 4.10
CA LYS A 24 -18.04 23.02 4.67
C LYS A 24 -18.81 23.84 3.64
N LYS A 25 -18.40 23.84 2.37
CA LYS A 25 -18.97 24.73 1.35
C LYS A 25 -18.62 24.34 -0.07
N ILE A 26 -19.52 24.71 -0.98
CA ILE A 26 -19.35 24.74 -2.43
C ILE A 26 -19.15 26.21 -2.82
N LYS A 27 -18.09 26.53 -3.57
CA LYS A 27 -17.83 27.89 -4.02
C LYS A 27 -17.38 27.89 -5.48
N GLN A 28 -18.01 28.73 -6.30
CA GLN A 28 -17.50 29.02 -7.63
C GLN A 28 -16.20 29.83 -7.53
N VAL A 29 -15.16 29.36 -8.21
CA VAL A 29 -13.84 30.00 -8.27
C VAL A 29 -13.33 29.97 -9.70
N ILE A 30 -12.48 30.93 -10.06
CA ILE A 30 -11.72 30.87 -11.31
C ILE A 30 -10.48 30.03 -11.04
N MET A 31 -10.37 28.90 -11.75
CA MET A 31 -9.23 27.99 -11.66
C MET A 31 -8.33 28.17 -12.88
N ARG A 32 -7.03 28.19 -12.64
CA ARG A 32 -5.99 28.38 -13.65
C ARG A 32 -4.96 27.27 -13.62
N LEU A 33 -4.31 27.05 -14.75
CA LEU A 33 -3.05 26.33 -14.85
C LEU A 33 -1.94 27.34 -15.12
N GLU A 34 -1.08 27.56 -14.13
CA GLU A 34 -0.03 28.56 -14.16
C GLU A 34 1.24 27.97 -13.53
N ASP A 35 2.38 28.15 -14.20
CA ASP A 35 3.69 27.64 -13.77
C ASP A 35 3.68 26.14 -13.39
N GLY A 36 3.03 25.30 -14.19
CA GLY A 36 2.95 23.86 -13.90
C GLY A 36 2.18 23.53 -12.61
N ALA A 37 1.20 24.36 -12.24
CA ALA A 37 0.36 24.13 -11.08
C ALA A 37 -1.07 24.63 -11.27
N ILE A 38 -1.99 24.03 -10.52
CA ILE A 38 -3.37 24.46 -10.43
C ILE A 38 -3.45 25.57 -9.37
N THR A 39 -4.00 26.73 -9.74
CA THR A 39 -4.15 27.88 -8.85
C THR A 39 -5.58 28.41 -8.88
N TRP A 40 -6.00 29.06 -7.79
CA TRP A 40 -7.27 29.78 -7.71
C TRP A 40 -7.18 30.92 -6.68
N ALA A 41 -7.98 31.96 -6.89
CA ALA A 41 -7.99 33.13 -5.99
C ALA A 41 -8.56 32.78 -4.60
N GLY A 42 -7.80 33.09 -3.54
CA GLY A 42 -8.19 32.92 -2.13
C GLY A 42 -7.28 33.70 -1.18
N ALA A 43 -7.64 33.76 0.12
CA ALA A 43 -6.90 34.53 1.15
C ALA A 43 -5.46 34.07 1.39
N LYS A 44 -5.11 32.86 0.93
CA LYS A 44 -3.73 32.37 0.79
C LYS A 44 -3.60 31.90 -0.65
N SER A 45 -2.55 32.32 -1.36
CA SER A 45 -2.23 31.80 -2.70
C SER A 45 -2.09 30.28 -2.60
N THR A 46 -3.16 29.57 -2.97
CA THR A 46 -3.24 28.11 -2.81
C THR A 46 -2.93 27.51 -4.16
N ARG A 47 -1.88 26.70 -4.19
CA ARG A 47 -1.29 26.12 -5.39
C ARG A 47 -1.18 24.61 -5.22
N VAL A 48 -1.53 23.88 -6.27
CA VAL A 48 -1.32 22.42 -6.37
C VAL A 48 -0.34 22.17 -7.52
N PRO A 49 0.96 21.97 -7.24
CA PRO A 49 1.91 21.63 -8.27
C PRO A 49 1.54 20.30 -8.94
N ILE A 50 1.58 20.25 -10.27
CA ILE A 50 1.23 19.04 -11.03
C ILE A 50 2.18 17.88 -10.66
N SER A 51 3.46 18.17 -10.43
CA SER A 51 4.47 17.20 -9.96
C SER A 51 4.20 16.60 -8.58
N GLN A 52 3.31 17.22 -7.79
CA GLN A 52 2.92 16.72 -6.47
C GLN A 52 1.61 15.91 -6.50
N ILE A 53 0.98 15.77 -7.67
CA ILE A 53 -0.19 14.90 -7.83
C ILE A 53 0.25 13.44 -7.67
N ARG A 54 -0.59 12.67 -6.96
CA ARG A 54 -0.40 11.23 -6.73
C ARG A 54 -1.59 10.41 -7.24
N GLU A 55 -2.75 11.03 -7.36
CA GLU A 55 -3.94 10.36 -7.87
C GLU A 55 -4.84 11.36 -8.57
N LEU A 56 -5.47 10.89 -9.65
CA LEU A 56 -6.51 11.58 -10.39
C LEU A 56 -7.73 10.67 -10.46
N ARG A 57 -8.91 11.18 -10.09
CA ARG A 57 -10.20 10.49 -10.29
C ARG A 57 -11.18 11.42 -10.98
N MET A 58 -11.72 10.97 -12.10
CA MET A 58 -12.56 11.79 -12.99
C MET A 58 -13.96 11.19 -13.10
N GLY A 59 -14.96 12.05 -13.20
CA GLY A 59 -16.37 11.70 -13.41
C GLY A 59 -17.05 10.95 -12.26
N GLN A 60 -16.37 10.84 -11.11
CA GLN A 60 -16.84 10.04 -9.99
C GLN A 60 -16.73 10.84 -8.68
N PRO A 61 -17.83 11.42 -8.19
CA PRO A 61 -17.84 12.06 -6.88
C PRO A 61 -17.66 11.01 -5.77
N PRO A 62 -17.10 11.40 -4.61
CA PRO A 62 -16.94 10.51 -3.46
C PRO A 62 -18.27 10.13 -2.81
N THR A 63 -19.33 10.92 -3.04
CA THR A 63 -20.70 10.69 -2.56
C THR A 63 -21.71 11.07 -3.65
N GLU A 64 -22.84 10.35 -3.69
CA GLU A 64 -23.97 10.61 -4.60
C GLU A 64 -24.58 12.01 -4.38
N MET A 65 -24.36 12.65 -3.24
CA MET A 65 -24.86 14.01 -2.94
C MET A 65 -24.45 15.03 -4.01
N TYR A 66 -23.27 14.88 -4.61
CA TYR A 66 -22.76 15.83 -5.59
C TYR A 66 -23.17 15.53 -7.04
N ASN A 67 -23.94 14.45 -7.27
CA ASN A 67 -24.46 13.92 -8.54
C ASN A 67 -24.02 14.66 -9.81
N SER A 68 -22.73 14.52 -10.16
CA SER A 68 -22.15 15.20 -11.31
C SER A 68 -21.10 14.32 -11.97
N THR A 69 -21.31 14.06 -13.26
CA THR A 69 -20.35 13.38 -14.15
C THR A 69 -19.17 14.27 -14.50
N ARG A 70 -19.22 15.57 -14.16
CA ARG A 70 -18.15 16.55 -14.38
C ARG A 70 -17.24 16.73 -13.17
N TRP A 71 -17.17 15.71 -12.32
CA TRP A 71 -16.42 15.75 -11.07
C TRP A 71 -14.93 15.44 -11.28
N ILE A 72 -14.07 16.22 -10.65
CA ILE A 72 -12.61 16.05 -10.67
C ILE A 72 -12.12 15.95 -9.23
N THR A 73 -11.43 14.85 -8.91
CA THR A 73 -10.68 14.70 -7.65
C THR A 73 -9.19 14.62 -7.94
N ILE A 74 -8.43 15.45 -7.25
CA ILE A 74 -6.97 15.46 -7.29
C ILE A 74 -6.45 15.16 -5.89
N VAL A 75 -5.67 14.09 -5.78
CA VAL A 75 -4.92 13.78 -4.56
C VAL A 75 -3.48 14.20 -4.78
N TYR A 76 -2.93 14.98 -3.85
CA TYR A 76 -1.59 15.53 -3.96
C TYR A 76 -0.88 15.60 -2.62
N VAL A 77 0.44 15.65 -2.65
CA VAL A 77 1.29 15.77 -1.47
C VAL A 77 1.61 17.24 -1.19
N ARG A 78 1.53 17.64 0.08
CA ARG A 78 2.05 18.92 0.55
C ARG A 78 2.84 18.70 1.84
N GLY A 79 4.16 18.86 1.76
CA GLY A 79 5.06 18.44 2.83
C GLY A 79 5.00 16.93 3.00
N SER A 80 4.71 16.44 4.20
CA SER A 80 4.51 15.02 4.50
C SER A 80 3.03 14.58 4.48
N GLN A 81 2.11 15.47 4.12
CA GLN A 81 0.67 15.19 4.19
C GLN A 81 0.05 15.06 2.80
N MET A 82 -0.76 14.02 2.64
CA MET A 82 -1.67 13.88 1.51
C MET A 82 -2.87 14.82 1.68
N LYS A 83 -3.25 15.51 0.60
CA LYS A 83 -4.38 16.43 0.52
C LYS A 83 -5.30 16.02 -0.64
N VAL A 84 -6.51 16.54 -0.62
CA VAL A 84 -7.53 16.29 -1.63
C VAL A 84 -8.07 17.63 -2.11
N LEU A 85 -8.21 17.77 -3.42
CA LEU A 85 -8.93 18.86 -4.06
C LEU A 85 -10.07 18.27 -4.88
N HIS A 86 -11.29 18.70 -4.56
CA HIS A 86 -12.50 18.34 -5.29
C HIS A 86 -13.04 19.53 -6.08
N MET A 87 -13.38 19.29 -7.33
CA MET A 87 -13.86 20.31 -8.26
C MET A 87 -14.99 19.76 -9.14
N ILE A 88 -15.86 20.65 -9.61
CA ILE A 88 -16.87 20.35 -10.63
C ILE A 88 -16.73 21.37 -11.76
N ALA A 89 -16.57 20.89 -12.98
CA ALA A 89 -16.63 21.74 -14.17
C ALA A 89 -18.08 22.17 -14.46
N LEU A 90 -18.26 23.41 -14.93
CA LEU A 90 -19.60 23.96 -15.19
C LEU A 90 -20.22 23.43 -16.49
N THR A 91 -19.39 23.06 -17.47
CA THR A 91 -19.80 22.49 -18.76
C THR A 91 -18.97 21.25 -19.08
N ASP A 92 -19.48 20.40 -19.98
CA ASP A 92 -18.78 19.17 -20.40
C ASP A 92 -17.50 19.51 -21.16
N ASP A 93 -17.51 20.56 -22.01
CA ASP A 93 -16.30 21.04 -22.70
C ASP A 93 -15.19 21.45 -21.72
N VAL A 94 -15.54 22.15 -20.63
CA VAL A 94 -14.57 22.54 -19.60
C VAL A 94 -14.07 21.31 -18.86
N PHE A 95 -14.95 20.33 -18.61
CA PHE A 95 -14.54 19.07 -17.99
C PHE A 95 -13.52 18.32 -18.85
N ASP A 96 -13.82 18.09 -20.12
CA ASP A 96 -12.97 17.37 -21.05
C ASP A 96 -11.63 18.10 -21.28
N LEU A 97 -11.67 19.44 -21.34
CA LEU A 97 -10.48 20.28 -21.43
C LEU A 97 -9.56 20.08 -20.21
N TRP A 98 -10.10 20.12 -18.99
CA TRP A 98 -9.33 19.89 -17.77
C TRP A 98 -8.80 18.46 -17.67
N VAL A 99 -9.63 17.47 -17.94
CA VAL A 99 -9.26 16.05 -17.85
C VAL A 99 -8.12 15.74 -18.81
N THR A 100 -8.26 16.14 -20.07
CA THR A 100 -7.24 15.91 -21.10
C THR A 100 -5.95 16.63 -20.74
N THR A 101 -6.03 17.92 -20.38
CA THR A 101 -4.84 18.71 -20.04
C THR A 101 -4.13 18.15 -18.81
N LEU A 102 -4.85 17.82 -17.73
CA LEU A 102 -4.23 17.29 -16.50
C LEU A 102 -3.59 15.92 -16.73
N ARG A 103 -4.26 15.02 -17.46
CA ARG A 103 -3.68 13.71 -17.78
C ARG A 103 -2.39 13.86 -18.59
N THR A 104 -2.39 14.74 -19.61
CA THR A 104 -1.19 15.06 -20.38
C THR A 104 -0.10 15.64 -19.50
N LEU A 105 -0.37 16.71 -18.75
CA LEU A 105 0.64 17.35 -17.90
C LEU A 105 1.21 16.40 -16.83
N VAL A 106 0.37 15.57 -16.19
CA VAL A 106 0.85 14.57 -15.22
C VAL A 106 1.70 13.51 -15.91
N SER A 107 1.29 13.02 -17.08
CA SER A 107 2.05 12.04 -17.86
C SER A 107 3.44 12.53 -18.29
N GLU A 108 3.58 13.85 -18.36
CA GLU A 108 4.74 14.57 -18.86
C GLU A 108 5.62 15.22 -17.78
N THR A 109 5.17 15.24 -16.53
CA THR A 109 5.89 15.90 -15.42
C THR A 109 6.03 15.06 -14.17
N SER A 110 5.20 14.01 -13.98
CA SER A 110 5.24 13.16 -12.80
C SER A 110 6.22 12.02 -12.97
N ASP A 111 7.20 11.95 -12.08
CA ASP A 111 8.10 10.81 -11.90
C ASP A 111 7.49 9.72 -10.99
N ARG A 112 6.24 9.90 -10.54
CA ARG A 112 5.44 8.93 -9.79
C ARG A 112 4.35 8.33 -10.66
N LEU A 113 4.08 7.05 -10.44
CA LEU A 113 2.93 6.38 -11.04
C LEU A 113 1.64 7.01 -10.51
N VAL A 114 0.79 7.48 -11.41
CA VAL A 114 -0.52 8.04 -11.11
C VAL A 114 -1.56 7.16 -11.79
N ASN A 115 -2.53 6.66 -11.02
CA ASN A 115 -3.58 5.79 -11.54
C ASN A 115 -4.29 6.42 -12.76
N GLU A 116 -4.61 5.60 -13.75
CA GLU A 116 -5.23 5.99 -15.03
C GLU A 116 -4.41 6.92 -15.93
N VAL A 117 -3.20 7.33 -15.53
CA VAL A 117 -2.31 8.13 -16.37
C VAL A 117 -1.20 7.24 -16.90
N LYS A 118 -1.19 7.05 -18.23
CA LYS A 118 -0.06 6.42 -18.90
C LYS A 118 1.06 7.46 -19.03
N PRO A 119 2.27 7.20 -18.54
CA PRO A 119 3.42 8.08 -18.76
C PRO A 119 3.65 8.25 -20.26
N ALA A 120 3.81 9.49 -20.74
CA ALA A 120 3.94 9.78 -22.16
C ALA A 120 5.25 9.20 -22.73
N ASP A 121 6.34 9.34 -21.98
CA ASP A 121 7.65 8.83 -22.36
C ASP A 121 8.59 8.67 -21.15
N PRO A 122 9.15 7.47 -20.96
CA PRO A 122 10.14 7.19 -19.92
C PRO A 122 11.41 8.03 -19.92
N ASP A 123 11.87 8.43 -21.09
CA ASP A 123 13.11 9.16 -21.24
C ASP A 123 12.88 10.68 -21.20
N LEU A 124 11.72 11.17 -21.64
CA LEU A 124 11.51 12.62 -21.74
C LEU A 124 11.42 13.34 -20.39
N LEU A 125 10.93 12.71 -19.31
CA LEU A 125 10.79 13.40 -18.02
C LEU A 125 12.10 13.98 -17.52
N TRP A 126 13.14 13.16 -17.53
CA TRP A 126 14.45 13.55 -17.02
C TRP A 126 15.22 14.37 -18.08
N ILE A 127 15.05 14.07 -19.38
CA ILE A 127 15.63 14.89 -20.46
C ILE A 127 15.12 16.32 -20.37
N ARG A 128 13.80 16.52 -20.18
CA ARG A 128 13.18 17.84 -20.06
C ARG A 128 13.71 18.62 -18.85
N GLN A 129 14.08 17.95 -17.76
CA GLN A 129 14.68 18.61 -16.60
C GLN A 129 16.13 19.08 -16.85
N LEU A 130 16.87 18.39 -17.72
CA LEU A 130 18.21 18.81 -18.13
C LEU A 130 18.20 19.84 -19.25
N TRP A 131 17.19 19.79 -20.12
CA TRP A 131 17.11 20.65 -21.29
C TRP A 131 17.00 22.12 -20.88
N PRO A 132 17.84 23.03 -21.42
CA PRO A 132 17.78 24.44 -21.08
C PRO A 132 16.42 25.07 -21.42
N ALA A 133 15.83 25.78 -20.47
CA ALA A 133 14.51 26.39 -20.63
C ALA A 133 14.49 27.39 -21.81
N GLY A 134 13.48 27.26 -22.69
CA GLY A 134 13.29 28.16 -23.84
C GLY A 134 14.25 27.95 -25.01
N VAL A 135 15.14 26.96 -24.95
CA VAL A 135 16.11 26.67 -26.02
C VAL A 135 15.53 25.64 -27.00
N LYS A 136 15.61 25.92 -28.31
CA LYS A 136 15.10 25.01 -29.36
C LYS A 136 16.10 23.94 -29.79
N ALA A 137 17.38 24.26 -29.75
CA ALA A 137 18.46 23.35 -30.10
C ALA A 137 19.74 23.74 -29.34
N ILE A 138 20.55 22.75 -29.03
CA ILE A 138 21.82 22.88 -28.31
C ILE A 138 22.97 22.42 -29.20
N ASP A 139 24.16 22.96 -28.95
CA ASP A 139 25.37 22.49 -29.63
C ASP A 139 25.91 21.19 -28.99
N GLN A 140 26.79 20.50 -29.71
CA GLN A 140 27.39 19.23 -29.25
C GLN A 140 28.16 19.37 -27.92
N PRO A 141 28.93 20.46 -27.65
CA PRO A 141 29.55 20.68 -26.34
C PRO A 141 28.54 20.77 -25.19
N THR A 142 27.43 21.50 -25.38
CA THR A 142 26.37 21.61 -24.39
C THR A 142 25.69 20.26 -24.17
N ALA A 143 25.34 19.53 -25.25
CA ALA A 143 24.80 18.18 -25.14
C ALA A 143 25.73 17.23 -24.36
N THR A 144 27.03 17.32 -24.63
CA THR A 144 28.06 16.54 -23.91
C THR A 144 28.14 16.95 -22.43
N ALA A 145 28.05 18.24 -22.12
CA ALA A 145 28.03 18.73 -20.75
C ALA A 145 26.79 18.25 -19.98
N LEU A 146 25.61 18.27 -20.61
CA LEU A 146 24.36 17.77 -20.04
C LEU A 146 24.41 16.25 -19.79
N LEU A 147 24.95 15.46 -20.74
CA LEU A 147 25.17 14.02 -20.52
C LEU A 147 26.13 13.76 -19.35
N ARG A 148 27.24 14.49 -19.29
CA ARG A 148 28.23 14.38 -18.20
C ARG A 148 27.63 14.77 -16.86
N GLN A 149 26.73 15.77 -16.84
CA GLN A 149 26.01 16.17 -15.64
C GLN A 149 25.25 14.98 -15.05
N VAL A 150 24.67 14.11 -15.89
CA VAL A 150 23.98 12.89 -15.45
C VAL A 150 24.82 11.61 -15.50
N GLY A 151 26.15 11.74 -15.62
CA GLY A 151 27.08 10.61 -15.55
C GLY A 151 27.04 9.70 -16.77
N LEU A 152 26.53 10.18 -17.89
CA LEU A 152 26.52 9.46 -19.17
C LEU A 152 27.67 9.92 -20.07
N VAL A 153 28.13 9.01 -20.93
CA VAL A 153 29.21 9.25 -21.89
C VAL A 153 28.64 9.24 -23.30
N VAL A 154 29.11 10.16 -24.14
CA VAL A 154 28.73 10.21 -25.55
C VAL A 154 29.17 8.90 -26.24
N PRO A 155 28.26 8.16 -26.89
CA PRO A 155 28.59 6.94 -27.62
C PRO A 155 29.57 7.20 -28.77
N GLU A 156 30.39 6.21 -29.13
CA GLU A 156 31.34 6.33 -30.25
C GLU A 156 30.65 6.61 -31.59
N SER A 157 29.45 6.07 -31.81
CA SER A 157 28.64 6.36 -33.01
C SER A 157 28.33 7.86 -33.16
N TRP A 158 28.07 8.54 -32.05
CA TRP A 158 27.81 9.98 -32.02
C TRP A 158 29.08 10.82 -32.11
N LYS A 159 30.23 10.28 -31.69
CA LYS A 159 31.54 10.92 -31.91
C LYS A 159 31.98 10.81 -33.38
N ALA A 160 31.67 9.70 -34.04
CA ALA A 160 32.00 9.46 -35.44
C ALA A 160 31.14 10.28 -36.42
N ALA A 161 29.92 10.64 -36.03
CA ALA A 161 28.99 11.46 -36.82
C ALA A 161 28.48 12.68 -36.02
N PRO A 162 29.35 13.67 -35.73
CA PRO A 162 28.98 14.83 -34.92
C PRO A 162 27.97 15.73 -35.64
N ARG A 163 26.98 16.24 -34.91
CA ARG A 163 25.98 17.18 -35.42
C ARG A 163 26.30 18.60 -34.93
N SER A 164 26.07 19.61 -35.76
CA SER A 164 26.34 21.00 -35.38
C SER A 164 25.33 21.54 -34.37
N MET A 165 24.06 21.13 -34.49
CA MET A 165 22.97 21.47 -33.59
C MET A 165 22.12 20.22 -33.36
N LEU A 166 21.69 20.02 -32.12
CA LEU A 166 20.80 18.93 -31.69
C LEU A 166 19.52 19.56 -31.17
N ASP A 167 18.38 19.17 -31.72
CA ASP A 167 17.08 19.47 -31.10
C ASP A 167 16.77 18.48 -29.96
N MET A 168 15.60 18.62 -29.35
CA MET A 168 15.15 17.75 -28.26
C MET A 168 15.09 16.27 -28.68
N SER A 169 14.67 15.99 -29.92
CA SER A 169 14.55 14.64 -30.45
C SER A 169 15.94 14.01 -30.63
N ASP A 170 16.89 14.78 -31.17
CA ASP A 170 18.28 14.35 -31.33
C ASP A 170 18.95 14.08 -30.00
N PHE A 171 18.80 15.00 -29.03
CA PHE A 171 19.37 14.82 -27.70
C PHE A 171 18.73 13.64 -26.96
N ARG A 172 17.44 13.40 -27.15
CA ARG A 172 16.76 12.21 -26.63
C ARG A 172 17.36 10.93 -27.20
N GLN A 173 17.58 10.85 -28.51
CA GLN A 173 18.19 9.67 -29.12
C GLN A 173 19.62 9.48 -28.64
N LEU A 174 20.40 10.57 -28.54
CA LEU A 174 21.76 10.53 -27.99
C LEU A 174 21.78 9.93 -26.60
N VAL A 175 20.83 10.30 -25.73
CA VAL A 175 20.83 9.76 -24.38
C VAL A 175 20.36 8.30 -24.36
N LYS A 176 19.36 7.94 -25.16
CA LYS A 176 18.96 6.54 -25.31
C LYS A 176 20.16 5.67 -25.72
N ASP A 177 20.98 6.14 -26.65
CA ASP A 177 22.18 5.44 -27.11
C ASP A 177 23.31 5.46 -26.05
N ALA A 178 23.35 6.48 -25.19
CA ALA A 178 24.30 6.58 -24.08
C ALA A 178 23.94 5.70 -22.88
N GLN A 179 22.70 5.20 -22.78
CA GLN A 179 22.25 4.28 -21.73
C GLN A 179 22.74 2.85 -22.02
N SER A 180 24.04 2.59 -21.87
CA SER A 180 24.58 1.23 -21.95
C SER A 180 24.19 0.39 -20.73
N ARG A 181 24.04 -0.93 -20.93
CA ARG A 181 23.73 -1.92 -19.88
C ARG A 181 24.84 -2.97 -19.81
N PRO A 182 26.08 -2.59 -19.47
CA PRO A 182 27.23 -3.50 -19.46
C PRO A 182 27.02 -4.70 -18.53
N GLU A 183 26.25 -4.56 -17.46
CA GLU A 183 25.94 -5.68 -16.57
C GLU A 183 25.02 -6.74 -17.21
N ILE A 184 24.19 -6.36 -18.20
CA ILE A 184 23.40 -7.32 -18.99
C ILE A 184 24.29 -7.99 -20.04
N GLU A 185 25.20 -7.25 -20.68
CA GLU A 185 26.20 -7.82 -21.61
C GLU A 185 27.13 -8.82 -20.90
N GLU A 186 27.58 -8.49 -19.68
CA GLU A 186 28.37 -9.36 -18.81
C GLU A 186 27.56 -10.60 -18.38
N LEU A 187 26.26 -10.46 -18.10
CA LEU A 187 25.38 -11.61 -17.83
C LEU A 187 25.23 -12.49 -19.07
N PHE A 188 24.93 -11.89 -20.23
CA PHE A 188 24.79 -12.61 -21.49
C PHE A 188 26.07 -13.41 -21.79
N SER A 189 27.24 -12.78 -21.69
CA SER A 189 28.53 -13.42 -21.93
C SER A 189 28.79 -14.60 -20.98
N ARG A 190 28.32 -14.53 -19.74
CA ARG A 190 28.39 -15.65 -18.78
C ARG A 190 27.45 -16.80 -19.12
N LEU A 191 26.26 -16.51 -19.62
CA LEU A 191 25.28 -17.53 -20.01
C LEU A 191 25.59 -18.15 -21.39
N ALA A 192 26.23 -17.39 -22.28
CA ALA A 192 26.60 -17.76 -23.64
C ALA A 192 28.13 -17.73 -23.83
N PRO A 193 28.92 -18.59 -23.14
CA PRO A 193 30.38 -18.61 -23.27
C PRO A 193 30.87 -18.93 -24.69
N GLN A 194 30.03 -19.59 -25.51
CA GLN A 194 30.29 -19.90 -26.91
C GLN A 194 29.65 -18.87 -27.88
N GLY A 195 29.14 -17.75 -27.38
CA GLY A 195 28.54 -16.67 -28.17
C GLY A 195 27.07 -16.87 -28.55
N VAL A 196 26.47 -18.00 -28.20
CA VAL A 196 25.07 -18.33 -28.49
C VAL A 196 24.31 -18.69 -27.21
N LEU A 197 23.07 -18.20 -27.10
CA LEU A 197 22.12 -18.55 -26.03
C LEU A 197 20.95 -19.34 -26.63
N GLY A 198 21.17 -20.64 -26.82
CA GLY A 198 20.16 -21.56 -27.36
C GLY A 198 19.13 -22.00 -26.32
N ARG A 199 18.07 -22.69 -26.77
CA ARG A 199 16.93 -23.10 -25.93
C ARG A 199 17.35 -23.76 -24.62
N ALA A 200 18.21 -24.78 -24.68
CA ALA A 200 18.61 -25.54 -23.48
C ALA A 200 19.27 -24.65 -22.40
N GLN A 201 20.12 -23.70 -22.81
CA GLN A 201 20.78 -22.78 -21.89
C GLN A 201 19.79 -21.78 -21.28
N VAL A 202 18.86 -21.26 -22.09
CA VAL A 202 17.81 -20.36 -21.61
C VAL A 202 16.91 -21.07 -20.61
N GLU A 203 16.45 -22.27 -20.93
CA GLU A 203 15.56 -23.02 -20.04
C GLU A 203 16.25 -23.40 -18.72
N SER A 204 17.55 -23.74 -18.73
CA SER A 204 18.34 -23.92 -17.52
C SER A 204 18.45 -22.61 -16.73
N PHE A 205 18.76 -21.49 -17.39
CA PHE A 205 18.79 -20.18 -16.74
C PHE A 205 17.44 -19.84 -16.08
N LEU A 206 16.32 -20.07 -16.77
CA LEU A 206 14.97 -19.83 -16.24
C LEU A 206 14.68 -20.72 -15.03
N ARG A 207 14.94 -22.03 -15.10
CA ARG A 207 14.68 -22.97 -14.00
C ARG A 207 15.62 -22.79 -12.80
N ASP A 208 16.92 -22.70 -13.06
CA ASP A 208 17.95 -22.82 -12.04
C ASP A 208 18.28 -21.47 -11.39
N VAL A 209 18.25 -20.38 -12.18
CA VAL A 209 18.60 -19.03 -11.72
C VAL A 209 17.36 -18.20 -11.43
N GLN A 210 16.44 -18.07 -12.40
CA GLN A 210 15.24 -17.24 -12.22
C GLN A 210 14.16 -17.93 -11.38
N ARG A 211 14.23 -19.27 -11.23
CA ARG A 211 13.20 -20.11 -10.59
C ARG A 211 11.82 -19.91 -11.22
N VAL A 212 11.79 -19.83 -12.56
CA VAL A 212 10.60 -19.67 -13.40
C VAL A 212 10.47 -20.87 -14.33
N GLU A 213 9.26 -21.39 -14.47
CA GLU A 213 8.95 -22.43 -15.44
C GLU A 213 9.14 -21.91 -16.88
N PRO A 214 9.96 -22.56 -17.73
CA PRO A 214 10.30 -22.01 -19.03
C PRO A 214 9.13 -21.85 -20.01
N GLY A 215 8.20 -22.80 -20.03
CA GLY A 215 7.02 -22.76 -20.90
C GLY A 215 7.36 -22.38 -22.36
N ASP A 216 6.67 -21.35 -22.88
CA ASP A 216 6.88 -20.74 -24.19
C ASP A 216 7.81 -19.51 -24.16
N LEU A 217 8.43 -19.20 -23.02
CA LEU A 217 9.21 -17.97 -22.83
C LEU A 217 10.41 -17.92 -23.76
N PHE A 218 11.01 -19.06 -24.09
CA PHE A 218 12.10 -19.08 -25.06
C PHE A 218 11.63 -18.52 -26.41
N ASP A 219 10.57 -19.12 -26.97
CA ASP A 219 10.01 -18.76 -28.27
C ASP A 219 9.51 -17.31 -28.31
N LYS A 220 8.96 -16.83 -27.19
CA LYS A 220 8.44 -15.48 -27.05
C LYS A 220 9.49 -14.39 -27.27
N TYR A 221 10.72 -14.60 -26.77
CA TYR A 221 11.79 -13.60 -26.80
C TYR A 221 12.90 -13.91 -27.83
N ALA A 222 12.92 -15.11 -28.40
CA ALA A 222 13.96 -15.51 -29.35
C ALA A 222 13.93 -14.68 -30.64
N ARG A 223 15.12 -14.40 -31.17
CA ARG A 223 15.33 -13.76 -32.47
C ARG A 223 16.12 -14.72 -33.35
N LYS A 224 15.47 -15.26 -34.38
CA LYS A 224 16.07 -16.30 -35.27
C LYS A 224 16.57 -17.52 -34.47
N GLU A 225 15.69 -18.08 -33.63
CA GLU A 225 15.92 -19.31 -32.83
C GLU A 225 16.96 -19.21 -31.71
N GLU A 226 17.42 -18.00 -31.37
CA GLU A 226 18.37 -17.78 -30.28
C GLU A 226 17.99 -16.55 -29.47
N TRP A 227 18.39 -16.51 -28.20
CA TRP A 227 18.32 -15.27 -27.42
C TRP A 227 19.57 -14.43 -27.69
N THR A 228 19.36 -13.16 -28.03
CA THR A 228 20.41 -12.14 -28.10
C THR A 228 20.50 -11.37 -26.77
N VAL A 229 21.51 -10.48 -26.64
CA VAL A 229 21.59 -9.54 -25.50
C VAL A 229 20.28 -8.76 -25.33
N ASP A 230 19.72 -8.26 -26.44
CA ASP A 230 18.44 -7.56 -26.40
C ASP A 230 17.27 -8.46 -25.99
N SER A 231 17.28 -9.72 -26.41
CA SER A 231 16.23 -10.70 -26.04
C SER A 231 16.24 -10.93 -24.53
N LEU A 232 17.45 -11.07 -23.95
CA LEU A 232 17.64 -11.18 -22.52
C LEU A 232 17.22 -9.89 -21.78
N ALA A 233 17.59 -8.72 -22.29
CA ALA A 233 17.21 -7.43 -21.70
C ALA A 233 15.69 -7.22 -21.70
N GLU A 234 15.02 -7.62 -22.80
CA GLU A 234 13.57 -7.58 -22.97
C GLU A 234 12.87 -8.51 -21.97
N PHE A 235 13.33 -9.77 -21.86
CA PHE A 235 12.84 -10.71 -20.85
C PHE A 235 12.99 -10.15 -19.43
N LEU A 236 14.18 -9.68 -19.05
CA LEU A 236 14.48 -9.19 -17.70
C LEU A 236 13.60 -7.99 -17.29
N SER A 237 13.17 -7.19 -18.27
CA SER A 237 12.32 -6.01 -18.07
C SER A 237 10.81 -6.30 -18.22
N SER A 238 10.46 -7.52 -18.64
CA SER A 238 9.08 -7.91 -18.94
C SER A 238 8.26 -8.24 -17.69
N SER A 239 6.94 -8.32 -17.87
CA SER A 239 6.03 -8.85 -16.86
C SER A 239 6.23 -10.35 -16.59
N ASP A 240 6.86 -11.09 -17.50
CA ASP A 240 7.11 -12.53 -17.31
C ASP A 240 8.20 -12.78 -16.28
N ASN A 241 9.12 -11.83 -16.12
CA ASN A 241 10.12 -11.83 -15.07
C ASN A 241 9.64 -11.09 -13.80
N SER A 242 8.37 -10.68 -13.70
CA SER A 242 7.85 -10.09 -12.46
C SER A 242 7.55 -11.19 -11.41
N PRO A 243 7.86 -10.96 -10.12
CA PRO A 243 7.52 -11.92 -9.07
C PRO A 243 6.01 -12.16 -9.03
N LYS A 244 5.58 -13.41 -9.22
CA LYS A 244 4.18 -13.83 -9.07
C LYS A 244 4.03 -14.55 -7.74
N ARG A 245 3.35 -13.93 -6.77
CA ARG A 245 2.94 -14.62 -5.54
C ARG A 245 1.65 -15.40 -5.82
N GLN A 246 1.79 -16.67 -6.16
CA GLN A 246 0.66 -17.59 -6.16
C GLN A 246 0.41 -18.09 -4.74
N GLN A 247 -0.84 -18.10 -4.32
CA GLN A 247 -1.25 -18.66 -3.04
C GLN A 247 -2.65 -19.27 -3.19
N ASP A 248 -2.90 -20.32 -2.43
CA ASP A 248 -4.22 -20.92 -2.34
C ASP A 248 -5.17 -20.00 -1.57
N MET A 249 -6.33 -19.69 -2.16
CA MET A 249 -7.38 -18.83 -1.60
C MET A 249 -8.58 -19.62 -1.05
N THR A 250 -8.50 -20.96 -1.06
CA THR A 250 -9.55 -21.89 -0.64
C THR A 250 -9.42 -22.35 0.81
N HIS A 251 -8.33 -22.00 1.51
CA HIS A 251 -8.24 -22.21 2.96
C HIS A 251 -9.24 -21.30 3.71
N SER A 252 -9.57 -21.64 4.95
CA SER A 252 -10.45 -20.81 5.79
C SER A 252 -9.88 -19.40 5.95
N ILE A 253 -10.73 -18.36 6.04
CA ILE A 253 -10.29 -16.96 6.20
C ILE A 253 -9.40 -16.75 7.44
N VAL A 254 -9.48 -17.61 8.46
CA VAL A 254 -8.58 -17.57 9.62
C VAL A 254 -7.14 -17.85 9.26
N ASP A 255 -6.88 -18.54 8.15
CA ASP A 255 -5.54 -18.94 7.68
C ASP A 255 -4.78 -17.82 6.96
N TYR A 256 -5.35 -16.62 6.88
CA TYR A 256 -4.75 -15.50 6.16
C TYR A 256 -4.42 -14.34 7.11
N PHE A 257 -3.31 -13.66 6.83
CA PHE A 257 -3.14 -12.27 7.23
C PHE A 257 -3.98 -11.39 6.31
N ILE A 258 -4.64 -10.38 6.88
CA ILE A 258 -5.66 -9.58 6.18
C ILE A 258 -5.31 -8.10 6.35
N SER A 259 -5.14 -7.41 5.23
CA SER A 259 -4.80 -5.98 5.20
C SER A 259 -5.88 -5.16 5.90
N SER A 260 -5.49 -4.45 6.97
CA SER A 260 -6.43 -3.87 7.93
C SER A 260 -6.14 -2.39 8.24
N SER A 261 -7.20 -1.60 8.34
CA SER A 261 -7.14 -0.17 8.67
C SER A 261 -7.75 0.09 10.05
N HIS A 262 -7.14 1.03 10.77
CA HIS A 262 -7.60 1.56 12.05
C HIS A 262 -8.09 3.00 11.85
N ASN A 263 -9.24 3.33 12.43
CA ASN A 263 -9.91 4.63 12.29
C ASN A 263 -9.92 5.15 10.85
N THR A 264 -10.39 4.31 9.92
CA THR A 264 -10.30 4.52 8.47
C THR A 264 -10.86 5.86 7.99
N TYR A 265 -11.84 6.41 8.73
CA TYR A 265 -12.44 7.70 8.45
C TYR A 265 -11.47 8.89 8.61
N LEU A 266 -10.38 8.76 9.37
CA LEU A 266 -9.44 9.85 9.63
C LEU A 266 -8.38 10.00 8.54
N VAL A 267 -8.32 11.18 7.92
CA VAL A 267 -7.26 11.53 6.93
C VAL A 267 -6.14 12.37 7.56
N GLY A 268 -6.05 12.39 8.90
CA GLY A 268 -5.05 13.14 9.65
C GLY A 268 -4.86 12.66 11.08
N GLU A 269 -4.49 13.59 11.97
CA GLU A 269 -4.25 13.32 13.39
C GLU A 269 -5.52 12.88 14.13
N GLN A 270 -5.37 12.06 15.17
CA GLN A 270 -6.49 11.47 15.92
C GLN A 270 -7.41 12.49 16.60
N TRP A 271 -6.94 13.71 16.87
CA TRP A 271 -7.63 14.69 17.74
C TRP A 271 -8.17 15.93 16.98
N ARG A 272 -7.69 16.18 15.75
CA ARG A 272 -8.08 17.31 14.89
C ARG A 272 -8.25 16.93 13.40
N GLY A 273 -8.10 15.66 13.04
CA GLY A 273 -8.27 15.19 11.67
C GLY A 273 -9.69 15.37 11.14
N GLU A 274 -9.85 15.38 9.82
CA GLU A 274 -11.17 15.33 9.20
C GLU A 274 -11.62 13.87 9.08
N SER A 275 -12.84 13.57 9.52
CA SER A 275 -13.55 12.33 9.22
C SER A 275 -14.16 12.46 7.83
N THR A 276 -13.76 11.60 6.90
CA THR A 276 -14.16 11.71 5.49
C THR A 276 -14.40 10.34 4.86
N VAL A 277 -15.26 10.33 3.83
CA VAL A 277 -15.50 9.16 2.96
C VAL A 277 -14.23 8.78 2.19
N GLU A 278 -13.38 9.76 1.90
CA GLU A 278 -12.16 9.60 1.11
C GLU A 278 -11.15 8.62 1.73
N GLY A 279 -11.09 8.54 3.07
CA GLY A 279 -10.26 7.55 3.77
C GLY A 279 -10.60 6.12 3.36
N TYR A 280 -11.89 5.78 3.27
CA TYR A 280 -12.37 4.47 2.83
C TYR A 280 -12.02 4.18 1.37
N ILE A 281 -12.22 5.16 0.48
CA ILE A 281 -11.93 4.99 -0.94
C ILE A 281 -10.46 4.65 -1.14
N ARG A 282 -9.55 5.42 -0.51
CA ARG A 282 -8.10 5.23 -0.66
C ARG A 282 -7.63 3.88 -0.16
N VAL A 283 -8.02 3.48 1.05
CA VAL A 283 -7.53 2.21 1.60
C VAL A 283 -8.06 1.02 0.80
N LEU A 284 -9.31 1.07 0.31
CA LEU A 284 -9.89 0.00 -0.51
C LEU A 284 -9.22 -0.11 -1.89
N LEU A 285 -8.94 1.03 -2.54
CA LEU A 285 -8.19 1.08 -3.80
C LEU A 285 -6.73 0.61 -3.63
N ALA A 286 -6.16 0.79 -2.45
CA ALA A 286 -4.85 0.26 -2.07
C ALA A 286 -4.90 -1.20 -1.55
N GLY A 287 -6.03 -1.89 -1.69
CA GLY A 287 -6.15 -3.31 -1.38
C GLY A 287 -6.45 -3.65 0.09
N CYS A 288 -6.71 -2.69 0.97
CA CYS A 288 -7.18 -2.95 2.34
C CYS A 288 -8.50 -3.73 2.34
N ARG A 289 -8.63 -4.72 3.23
CA ARG A 289 -9.77 -5.66 3.30
C ARG A 289 -10.53 -5.60 4.63
N CYS A 290 -10.03 -4.88 5.63
CA CYS A 290 -10.75 -4.60 6.86
C CYS A 290 -10.72 -3.10 7.16
N VAL A 291 -11.90 -2.48 7.24
CA VAL A 291 -12.07 -1.04 7.50
C VAL A 291 -12.83 -0.80 8.79
N GLU A 292 -12.55 0.31 9.46
CA GLU A 292 -13.16 0.65 10.75
C GLU A 292 -14.19 1.79 10.63
N ILE A 293 -15.32 1.66 11.32
CA ILE A 293 -16.36 2.70 11.42
C ILE A 293 -16.72 2.96 12.89
N ASP A 294 -16.59 4.21 13.35
CA ASP A 294 -16.97 4.60 14.72
C ASP A 294 -18.33 5.28 14.69
N VAL A 295 -19.39 4.52 14.97
CA VAL A 295 -20.78 4.94 14.72
C VAL A 295 -21.37 5.64 15.94
N HIS A 296 -21.84 6.87 15.72
CA HIS A 296 -22.47 7.73 16.71
C HIS A 296 -23.86 8.19 16.26
N ASN A 297 -24.68 8.68 17.21
CA ASN A 297 -25.97 9.29 16.91
C ASN A 297 -25.78 10.52 16.01
N GLY A 298 -26.53 10.59 14.91
CA GLY A 298 -26.74 11.84 14.16
C GLY A 298 -28.13 12.41 14.43
N GLU A 299 -28.47 13.50 13.74
CA GLU A 299 -29.79 14.15 13.86
C GLU A 299 -30.91 13.30 13.26
N LEU A 300 -30.65 12.67 12.11
CA LEU A 300 -31.61 11.83 11.38
C LEU A 300 -31.06 10.41 11.16
N GLU A 301 -29.84 10.31 10.64
CA GLU A 301 -29.14 9.06 10.39
C GLU A 301 -27.81 9.03 11.16
N PRO A 302 -27.25 7.83 11.43
CA PRO A 302 -26.01 7.72 12.17
C PRO A 302 -24.83 8.33 11.41
N VAL A 303 -23.86 8.81 12.18
CA VAL A 303 -22.67 9.50 11.68
C VAL A 303 -21.40 8.85 12.24
N VAL A 304 -20.29 9.02 11.52
CA VAL A 304 -18.96 8.57 11.92
C VAL A 304 -18.08 9.76 12.28
N TYR A 305 -17.44 9.67 13.45
CA TYR A 305 -16.38 10.59 13.89
C TYR A 305 -15.64 10.00 15.10
N HIS A 306 -14.48 10.56 15.45
CA HIS A 306 -13.75 10.11 16.63
C HIS A 306 -14.28 10.81 17.90
N LYS A 307 -14.83 10.06 18.84
CA LYS A 307 -15.46 10.59 20.07
C LYS A 307 -14.52 11.50 20.87
N LYS A 308 -15.06 12.56 21.50
CA LYS A 308 -14.31 13.52 22.37
C LYS A 308 -13.15 14.25 21.68
N THR A 309 -13.21 14.39 20.36
CA THR A 309 -12.25 15.16 19.56
C THR A 309 -12.94 16.20 18.69
N LEU A 310 -12.19 17.13 18.08
CA LEU A 310 -12.73 18.18 17.21
C LEU A 310 -12.87 17.72 15.74
N THR A 311 -13.04 16.42 15.51
CA THR A 311 -13.12 15.83 14.17
C THR A 311 -14.47 16.12 13.53
N SER A 312 -14.51 16.23 12.19
CA SER A 312 -15.77 16.37 11.45
C SER A 312 -16.63 15.11 11.53
N ARG A 313 -17.91 15.22 11.16
CA ARG A 313 -18.86 14.10 11.10
C ARG A 313 -19.07 13.69 9.65
N ALA A 314 -19.06 12.40 9.37
CA ALA A 314 -19.36 11.85 8.04
C ALA A 314 -20.62 10.97 8.12
N PRO A 315 -21.62 11.14 7.24
CA PRO A 315 -22.81 10.28 7.22
C PRO A 315 -22.44 8.82 6.97
N VAL A 316 -22.99 7.89 7.76
CA VAL A 316 -22.75 6.45 7.60
C VAL A 316 -23.19 5.97 6.21
N ARG A 317 -24.32 6.48 5.70
CA ARG A 317 -24.85 6.11 4.38
C ARG A 317 -23.85 6.40 3.26
N ASP A 318 -23.17 7.53 3.32
CA ASP A 318 -22.19 7.91 2.30
C ASP A 318 -20.91 7.06 2.39
N ILE A 319 -20.51 6.71 3.61
CA ILE A 319 -19.41 5.74 3.84
C ILE A 319 -19.79 4.37 3.26
N CYS A 320 -21.01 3.87 3.53
CA CYS A 320 -21.48 2.58 2.99
C CYS A 320 -21.53 2.61 1.45
N ARG A 321 -22.00 3.70 0.84
CA ARG A 321 -22.01 3.85 -0.63
C ARG A 321 -20.60 3.79 -1.22
N ALA A 322 -19.64 4.48 -0.60
CA ALA A 322 -18.26 4.42 -1.04
C ALA A 322 -17.67 3.01 -0.89
N ILE A 323 -17.89 2.35 0.26
CA ILE A 323 -17.46 0.95 0.44
C ILE A 323 -18.10 0.06 -0.64
N ASN A 324 -19.41 0.18 -0.88
CA ASN A 324 -20.12 -0.64 -1.87
C ASN A 324 -19.53 -0.50 -3.28
N LYS A 325 -19.12 0.73 -3.64
CA LYS A 325 -18.54 1.07 -4.94
C LYS A 325 -17.10 0.58 -5.09
N TYR A 326 -16.26 0.75 -4.06
CA TYR A 326 -14.81 0.54 -4.17
C TYR A 326 -14.30 -0.75 -3.54
N ALA A 327 -15.12 -1.47 -2.74
CA ALA A 327 -14.71 -2.68 -2.02
C ALA A 327 -14.01 -3.69 -2.94
N PHE A 328 -14.50 -3.87 -4.16
CA PHE A 328 -14.06 -4.93 -5.06
C PHE A 328 -13.29 -4.45 -6.31
N VAL A 329 -12.84 -3.19 -6.32
CA VAL A 329 -12.08 -2.63 -7.47
C VAL A 329 -10.67 -3.21 -7.54
N HIS A 330 -9.96 -3.24 -6.42
CA HIS A 330 -8.60 -3.80 -6.35
C HIS A 330 -8.58 -5.32 -6.22
N SER A 331 -9.57 -5.90 -5.52
CA SER A 331 -9.56 -7.31 -5.13
C SER A 331 -10.98 -7.84 -5.05
N PRO A 332 -11.27 -9.04 -5.61
CA PRO A 332 -12.59 -9.65 -5.55
C PRO A 332 -12.92 -10.25 -4.18
N TYR A 333 -11.94 -10.37 -3.29
CA TYR A 333 -12.06 -11.06 -2.00
C TYR A 333 -12.76 -10.19 -0.94
N PRO A 334 -13.32 -10.81 0.11
CA PRO A 334 -14.26 -10.14 1.02
C PRO A 334 -13.70 -8.90 1.71
N VAL A 335 -14.61 -8.03 2.15
CA VAL A 335 -14.32 -6.86 2.99
C VAL A 335 -15.01 -7.00 4.34
N ILE A 336 -14.26 -6.80 5.43
CA ILE A 336 -14.78 -6.77 6.80
C ILE A 336 -14.97 -5.31 7.24
N ILE A 337 -16.16 -4.97 7.70
CA ILE A 337 -16.46 -3.68 8.34
C ILE A 337 -16.41 -3.88 9.86
N SER A 338 -15.36 -3.39 10.51
CA SER A 338 -15.22 -3.37 11.97
C SER A 338 -15.87 -2.11 12.55
N ALA A 339 -17.03 -2.27 13.19
CA ALA A 339 -17.79 -1.17 13.77
C ALA A 339 -17.63 -1.06 15.28
N GLU A 340 -17.39 0.16 15.75
CA GLU A 340 -17.63 0.55 17.13
C GLU A 340 -18.99 1.23 17.25
N ILE A 341 -19.87 0.68 18.10
CA ILE A 341 -21.26 1.14 18.22
C ILE A 341 -21.42 2.02 19.47
N HIS A 342 -21.57 3.31 19.24
CA HIS A 342 -21.80 4.33 20.27
C HIS A 342 -23.18 4.99 20.17
N CYS A 343 -24.01 4.58 19.21
CA CYS A 343 -25.36 5.09 18.98
C CYS A 343 -26.45 4.31 19.75
N ASN A 344 -27.64 4.90 19.87
CA ASN A 344 -28.81 4.30 20.55
C ASN A 344 -29.49 3.22 19.68
N ALA A 345 -30.43 2.47 20.24
CA ALA A 345 -31.07 1.34 19.56
C ALA A 345 -31.81 1.73 18.26
N GLU A 346 -32.43 2.92 18.23
CA GLU A 346 -33.09 3.45 17.03
C GLU A 346 -32.08 3.68 15.89
N GLN A 347 -30.98 4.36 16.20
CA GLN A 347 -29.89 4.63 15.25
C GLN A 347 -29.13 3.35 14.85
N GLN A 348 -29.05 2.35 15.74
CA GLN A 348 -28.54 1.02 15.40
C GLN A 348 -29.45 0.28 14.41
N SER A 349 -30.77 0.38 14.57
CA SER A 349 -31.73 -0.21 13.63
C SER A 349 -31.68 0.52 12.28
N ARG A 350 -31.47 1.85 12.32
CA ARG A 350 -31.22 2.64 11.11
C ARG A 350 -29.90 2.27 10.43
N LEU A 351 -28.84 2.02 11.19
CA LEU A 351 -27.56 1.50 10.67
C LEU A 351 -27.76 0.18 9.93
N ALA A 352 -28.47 -0.79 10.53
CA ALA A 352 -28.77 -2.06 9.89
C ALA A 352 -29.55 -1.88 8.58
N SER A 353 -30.58 -1.01 8.61
CA SER A 353 -31.38 -0.66 7.43
C SER A 353 -30.51 -0.06 6.31
N ILE A 354 -29.64 0.90 6.63
CA ILE A 354 -28.70 1.51 5.67
C ILE A 354 -27.80 0.43 5.05
N MET A 355 -27.25 -0.49 5.85
CA MET A 355 -26.38 -1.55 5.34
C MET A 355 -27.12 -2.48 4.39
N LEU A 356 -28.34 -2.90 4.74
CA LEU A 356 -29.18 -3.75 3.88
C LEU A 356 -29.54 -3.03 2.57
N GLU A 357 -29.98 -1.77 2.66
CA GLU A 357 -30.33 -0.93 1.50
C GLU A 357 -29.15 -0.72 0.56
N VAL A 358 -27.97 -0.38 1.10
CA VAL A 358 -26.82 0.06 0.30
C VAL A 358 -25.99 -1.11 -0.22
N PHE A 359 -25.73 -2.13 0.59
CA PHE A 359 -24.90 -3.26 0.18
C PHE A 359 -25.71 -4.35 -0.53
N GLY A 360 -27.02 -4.44 -0.28
CA GLY A 360 -27.89 -5.44 -0.90
C GLY A 360 -27.33 -6.86 -0.74
N ASN A 361 -27.23 -7.58 -1.86
CA ASN A 361 -26.74 -8.96 -1.90
C ASN A 361 -25.26 -9.14 -1.52
N LYS A 362 -24.45 -8.07 -1.52
CA LYS A 362 -23.04 -8.15 -1.11
C LYS A 362 -22.92 -8.38 0.40
N LEU A 363 -23.85 -7.85 1.20
CA LEU A 363 -23.83 -8.05 2.65
C LEU A 363 -24.13 -9.52 3.00
N ILE A 364 -23.36 -10.07 3.93
CA ILE A 364 -23.64 -11.39 4.51
C ILE A 364 -24.69 -11.21 5.61
N THR A 365 -25.86 -11.82 5.41
CA THR A 365 -26.98 -11.82 6.35
C THR A 365 -27.31 -13.21 6.89
N THR A 366 -26.83 -14.26 6.23
CA THR A 366 -26.96 -15.66 6.65
C THR A 366 -25.67 -16.42 6.38
N PRO A 367 -25.39 -17.52 7.11
CA PRO A 367 -24.29 -18.41 6.78
C PRO A 367 -24.40 -18.92 5.32
N ILE A 368 -23.27 -18.99 4.63
CA ILE A 368 -23.17 -19.52 3.25
C ILE A 368 -23.02 -21.05 3.23
N HIS A 369 -22.52 -21.63 4.32
CA HIS A 369 -22.37 -23.07 4.51
C HIS A 369 -23.24 -23.53 5.68
N THR A 370 -23.51 -24.84 5.76
CA THR A 370 -24.29 -25.43 6.88
C THR A 370 -23.48 -25.49 8.18
N SER A 371 -22.14 -25.40 8.12
CA SER A 371 -21.30 -25.27 9.30
C SER A 371 -21.09 -23.79 9.67
N PHE A 372 -20.84 -23.55 10.96
CA PHE A 372 -20.43 -22.24 11.47
C PHE A 372 -18.93 -22.02 11.39
N ASP A 373 -18.21 -22.90 10.69
CA ASP A 373 -16.79 -22.68 10.40
C ASP A 373 -16.64 -21.45 9.52
N LEU A 374 -15.53 -20.74 9.71
CA LEU A 374 -15.28 -19.53 8.96
C LEU A 374 -14.95 -19.89 7.50
N PRO A 375 -15.69 -19.37 6.50
CA PRO A 375 -15.48 -19.75 5.11
C PRO A 375 -14.14 -19.29 4.54
N SER A 376 -13.80 -19.78 3.36
CA SER A 376 -12.62 -19.30 2.64
C SER A 376 -12.83 -17.91 2.04
N PRO A 377 -11.74 -17.13 1.79
CA PRO A 377 -11.85 -15.93 0.97
C PRO A 377 -12.47 -16.20 -0.40
N GLU A 378 -12.21 -17.37 -1.00
CA GLU A 378 -12.79 -17.81 -2.27
C GLU A 378 -14.33 -17.89 -2.20
N ASP A 379 -14.87 -18.55 -1.18
CA ASP A 379 -16.33 -18.68 -0.97
C ASP A 379 -17.01 -17.32 -0.74
N LEU A 380 -16.26 -16.35 -0.22
CA LEU A 380 -16.72 -15.02 0.17
C LEU A 380 -16.42 -13.94 -0.87
N LYS A 381 -16.09 -14.31 -2.11
CA LYS A 381 -15.88 -13.34 -3.20
C LYS A 381 -17.07 -12.40 -3.37
N GLY A 382 -16.78 -11.10 -3.47
CA GLY A 382 -17.79 -10.06 -3.62
C GLY A 382 -18.64 -9.81 -2.36
N ARG A 383 -18.28 -10.40 -1.21
CA ARG A 383 -19.06 -10.30 0.03
C ARG A 383 -18.50 -9.30 1.04
N ILE A 384 -19.40 -8.70 1.81
CA ILE A 384 -19.12 -7.77 2.90
C ILE A 384 -19.59 -8.39 4.22
N LEU A 385 -18.68 -8.47 5.19
CA LEU A 385 -18.95 -8.99 6.52
C LEU A 385 -19.05 -7.83 7.52
N PHE A 386 -20.06 -7.88 8.40
CA PHE A 386 -20.24 -6.87 9.44
C PHE A 386 -19.75 -7.38 10.80
N LYS A 387 -18.85 -6.63 11.42
CA LYS A 387 -18.28 -6.92 12.75
C LYS A 387 -18.68 -5.84 13.71
N ALA A 388 -19.35 -6.21 14.80
CA ALA A 388 -19.56 -5.35 15.95
C ALA A 388 -19.52 -6.18 17.24
N LYS A 389 -19.41 -5.49 18.37
CA LYS A 389 -19.44 -6.11 19.69
C LYS A 389 -20.73 -5.69 20.41
N PRO A 390 -21.68 -6.60 20.61
CA PRO A 390 -22.84 -6.35 21.46
C PRO A 390 -22.42 -6.00 22.90
N ARG A 391 -23.26 -5.24 23.60
CA ARG A 391 -23.05 -5.00 25.04
C ARG A 391 -23.54 -6.21 25.83
N VAL A 392 -22.89 -6.49 26.95
CA VAL A 392 -22.89 -7.80 27.63
C VAL A 392 -24.25 -8.22 28.21
N GLU A 393 -25.23 -7.33 28.33
CA GLU A 393 -26.55 -7.68 28.90
C GLU A 393 -27.52 -8.35 27.90
N ASP A 394 -27.16 -8.47 26.61
CA ASP A 394 -28.04 -8.98 25.55
C ASP A 394 -27.77 -10.44 25.13
N SER A 395 -27.02 -11.21 25.94
CA SER A 395 -26.78 -12.64 25.69
C SER A 395 -27.77 -13.48 26.49
N PRO A 396 -28.65 -14.29 25.88
CA PRO A 396 -29.52 -15.18 26.63
C PRO A 396 -28.73 -16.42 27.06
N GLU A 397 -28.08 -16.41 28.22
CA GLU A 397 -27.62 -17.63 28.89
C GLU A 397 -27.78 -17.57 30.43
N PRO A 398 -27.96 -18.72 31.11
CA PRO A 398 -28.39 -18.79 32.51
C PRO A 398 -27.25 -18.47 33.49
N SER A 399 -27.59 -17.78 34.58
CA SER A 399 -26.67 -17.36 35.65
C SER A 399 -25.93 -18.51 36.36
N PRO A 400 -24.62 -18.36 36.67
CA PRO A 400 -23.88 -19.27 37.56
C PRO A 400 -23.85 -18.75 39.01
N PRO A 401 -23.49 -19.58 40.03
CA PRO A 401 -23.23 -19.08 41.37
C PRO A 401 -21.82 -18.51 41.50
N SER A 402 -21.70 -17.56 42.43
CA SER A 402 -20.52 -16.74 42.68
C SER A 402 -19.41 -17.48 43.44
N SER A 403 -18.16 -17.19 43.09
CA SER A 403 -17.06 -17.15 44.05
C SER A 403 -15.93 -16.27 43.52
N ALA A 404 -15.44 -15.40 44.40
CA ALA A 404 -14.53 -14.30 44.14
C ALA A 404 -13.19 -14.73 43.53
N VAL A 405 -12.75 -14.00 42.51
CA VAL A 405 -11.34 -13.95 42.09
C VAL A 405 -10.95 -12.49 41.86
N PHE A 406 -10.02 -12.06 42.71
CA PHE A 406 -9.14 -10.89 42.70
C PHE A 406 -9.31 -9.87 41.56
N ASP A 407 -9.81 -8.69 41.94
CA ASP A 407 -9.87 -7.48 41.14
C ASP A 407 -8.48 -6.84 41.02
N SER A 408 -7.91 -6.91 39.81
CA SER A 408 -6.92 -5.95 39.32
C SER A 408 -6.83 -6.05 37.80
N THR A 409 -7.85 -5.57 37.11
CA THR A 409 -7.71 -5.09 35.71
C THR A 409 -8.87 -4.13 35.43
N GLU A 410 -8.62 -2.83 35.64
CA GLU A 410 -9.45 -1.77 35.06
C GLU A 410 -9.39 -1.86 33.52
N SER A 411 -10.21 -2.72 32.93
CA SER A 411 -10.57 -2.66 31.52
C SER A 411 -11.69 -1.63 31.34
N THR A 412 -11.37 -0.37 31.64
CA THR A 412 -12.14 0.75 31.13
C THR A 412 -11.88 0.88 29.63
N ASN A 413 -12.91 1.16 28.83
CA ASN A 413 -12.80 1.40 27.39
C ASN A 413 -11.63 2.36 27.12
N GLU A 414 -10.51 1.85 26.59
CA GLU A 414 -9.28 2.62 26.34
C GLU A 414 -9.39 3.62 25.18
N SER A 415 -10.60 3.88 24.67
CA SER A 415 -10.88 4.95 23.71
C SER A 415 -10.84 6.36 24.34
N ASP A 416 -10.64 6.47 25.66
CA ASP A 416 -10.46 7.76 26.31
C ASP A 416 -9.01 8.26 26.12
N SER A 417 -8.85 9.29 25.27
CA SER A 417 -7.59 10.03 25.14
C SER A 417 -7.05 10.46 26.51
N GLY A 418 -5.72 10.57 26.65
CA GLY A 418 -5.09 10.99 27.92
C GLY A 418 -5.63 12.30 28.49
N PHE A 419 -6.16 13.16 27.62
CA PHE A 419 -6.83 14.42 27.97
C PHE A 419 -8.21 14.19 28.63
N ALA A 420 -8.97 13.18 28.21
CA ALA A 420 -10.26 12.81 28.81
C ALA A 420 -10.09 12.25 30.23
N ARG A 421 -9.00 11.51 30.49
CA ARG A 421 -8.64 11.06 31.84
C ARG A 421 -8.28 12.24 32.76
N LEU A 422 -7.59 13.25 32.24
CA LEU A 422 -7.25 14.47 32.98
C LEU A 422 -8.48 15.34 33.26
N ALA A 423 -9.34 15.55 32.26
CA ALA A 423 -10.60 16.30 32.42
C ALA A 423 -11.54 15.65 33.45
N ARG A 424 -11.61 14.31 33.48
CA ARG A 424 -12.38 13.55 34.47
C ARG A 424 -11.80 13.65 35.89
N ARG A 425 -10.47 13.74 36.02
CA ARG A 425 -9.81 13.98 37.31
C ARG A 425 -10.01 15.41 37.83
N LEU A 426 -10.30 16.36 36.94
CA LEU A 426 -10.49 17.78 37.27
C LEU A 426 -11.98 18.16 37.44
N SER A 427 -12.92 17.30 37.04
CA SER A 427 -14.36 17.53 37.22
C SER A 427 -14.87 16.97 38.55
N ILE A 428 -15.11 17.84 39.54
CA ILE A 428 -15.89 17.51 40.73
C ILE A 428 -17.37 17.71 40.38
N SER A 429 -18.07 16.64 40.01
CA SER A 429 -19.52 16.65 39.91
C SER A 429 -20.07 15.31 40.41
N PRO A 430 -21.11 15.30 41.25
CA PRO A 430 -21.69 14.06 41.76
C PRO A 430 -22.31 13.24 40.62
N PRO A 431 -22.42 11.91 40.77
CA PRO A 431 -22.99 11.06 39.73
C PRO A 431 -24.48 11.42 39.54
N SER A 432 -24.81 12.03 38.41
CA SER A 432 -26.20 12.12 37.97
C SER A 432 -26.69 10.73 37.55
N LEU A 433 -27.91 10.40 37.95
CA LEU A 433 -28.66 9.24 37.48
C LEU A 433 -28.64 9.24 35.94
N SER A 434 -27.94 8.28 35.34
CA SER A 434 -27.84 8.19 33.88
C SER A 434 -29.20 7.77 33.32
N PRO A 435 -29.71 8.43 32.27
CA PRO A 435 -30.89 7.95 31.55
C PRO A 435 -30.57 6.58 30.93
N ASP A 436 -31.60 5.73 30.85
CA ASP A 436 -31.54 4.32 30.46
C ASP A 436 -30.52 4.03 29.35
N LYS A 437 -29.57 3.14 29.65
CA LYS A 437 -28.50 2.77 28.72
C LYS A 437 -29.09 1.87 27.62
N PRO A 438 -28.93 2.22 26.34
CA PRO A 438 -29.62 1.51 25.26
C PRO A 438 -29.06 0.11 25.00
N THR A 439 -29.98 -0.86 24.93
CA THR A 439 -29.88 -2.25 24.47
C THR A 439 -29.33 -2.34 23.03
N PHE A 440 -28.59 -3.40 22.70
CA PHE A 440 -28.11 -3.65 21.34
C PHE A 440 -29.29 -4.10 20.44
N SER A 441 -29.47 -3.46 19.29
CA SER A 441 -30.61 -3.76 18.41
C SER A 441 -30.51 -5.18 17.83
N SER A 442 -31.61 -5.94 17.90
CA SER A 442 -31.71 -7.28 17.31
C SER A 442 -31.43 -7.26 15.81
N THR A 443 -31.99 -6.27 15.10
CA THR A 443 -31.76 -6.11 13.65
C THR A 443 -30.29 -5.90 13.28
N LEU A 444 -29.49 -5.30 14.18
CA LEU A 444 -28.06 -5.14 13.99
C LEU A 444 -27.29 -6.41 14.39
N ALA A 445 -27.79 -7.14 15.40
CA ALA A 445 -27.23 -8.43 15.82
C ALA A 445 -27.36 -9.50 14.74
N ASP A 446 -28.46 -9.50 13.98
CA ASP A 446 -28.69 -10.44 12.87
C ASP A 446 -27.63 -10.32 11.76
N LEU A 447 -26.97 -9.16 11.64
CA LEU A 447 -25.86 -8.95 10.70
C LEU A 447 -24.51 -9.54 11.18
N LEU A 448 -24.42 -10.02 12.42
CA LEU A 448 -23.19 -10.56 13.03
C LEU A 448 -23.03 -12.06 12.79
N VAL A 449 -23.06 -12.47 11.52
CA VAL A 449 -23.09 -13.89 11.10
C VAL A 449 -21.80 -14.63 11.46
N TYR A 450 -20.67 -14.22 10.87
CA TYR A 450 -19.36 -14.86 11.07
C TYR A 450 -18.44 -14.08 12.01
N THR A 451 -18.77 -12.81 12.24
CA THR A 451 -17.84 -11.81 12.75
C THR A 451 -18.34 -11.18 14.05
N HIS A 452 -18.65 -11.99 15.06
CA HIS A 452 -19.19 -11.53 16.33
C HIS A 452 -18.08 -11.07 17.30
N GLY A 453 -18.07 -9.78 17.65
CA GLY A 453 -17.08 -9.22 18.56
C GLY A 453 -17.32 -9.59 20.02
N VAL A 454 -16.31 -10.10 20.72
CA VAL A 454 -16.34 -10.41 22.16
C VAL A 454 -15.20 -9.74 22.93
N LYS A 455 -15.30 -9.72 24.26
CA LYS A 455 -14.16 -9.35 25.12
C LYS A 455 -13.12 -10.49 25.10
N TYR A 456 -11.84 -10.14 25.13
CA TYR A 456 -10.79 -11.09 25.46
C TYR A 456 -10.92 -11.52 26.92
N GLN A 457 -11.08 -12.82 27.16
CA GLN A 457 -11.24 -13.43 28.49
C GLN A 457 -10.01 -14.27 28.90
N GLY A 458 -8.99 -14.38 28.04
CA GLY A 458 -7.87 -15.32 28.22
C GLY A 458 -8.05 -16.60 27.40
N PHE A 459 -6.99 -17.43 27.35
CA PHE A 459 -6.98 -18.71 26.61
C PHE A 459 -7.18 -19.95 27.51
N SER A 460 -7.57 -19.75 28.76
CA SER A 460 -7.94 -20.86 29.64
C SER A 460 -9.09 -21.67 29.04
N LYS A 461 -9.09 -22.98 29.26
CA LYS A 461 -10.19 -23.88 28.85
C LYS A 461 -11.53 -23.54 29.49
N LEU A 462 -11.53 -22.75 30.57
CA LEU A 462 -12.75 -22.26 31.22
C LEU A 462 -13.46 -21.18 30.40
N ASN A 463 -12.75 -20.54 29.46
CA ASN A 463 -13.34 -19.55 28.56
C ASN A 463 -13.80 -20.23 27.27
N ASN A 464 -15.05 -20.02 26.89
CA ASN A 464 -15.62 -20.58 25.68
C ASN A 464 -15.75 -19.54 24.57
N TYR A 465 -15.03 -19.73 23.46
CA TYR A 465 -15.16 -18.92 22.25
C TYR A 465 -15.83 -19.74 21.15
N LEU A 466 -17.04 -19.33 20.75
CA LEU A 466 -17.70 -19.90 19.57
C LEU A 466 -16.87 -19.62 18.30
N PRO A 467 -16.97 -20.43 17.23
CA PRO A 467 -16.19 -20.19 15.99
C PRO A 467 -16.34 -18.79 15.39
N ARG A 468 -17.55 -18.21 15.48
CA ARG A 468 -17.86 -16.84 15.03
C ARG A 468 -17.34 -15.73 15.96
N HIS A 469 -16.81 -16.07 17.14
CA HIS A 469 -16.30 -15.08 18.08
C HIS A 469 -14.92 -14.58 17.65
N GLN A 470 -14.75 -13.26 17.74
CA GLN A 470 -13.47 -12.60 17.53
C GLN A 470 -13.26 -11.53 18.60
N PHE A 471 -12.03 -11.33 19.04
CA PHE A 471 -11.71 -10.22 19.95
C PHE A 471 -10.77 -9.22 19.29
N SER A 472 -10.83 -7.98 19.81
CA SER A 472 -9.93 -6.90 19.42
C SER A 472 -9.20 -6.40 20.66
N VAL A 473 -7.87 -6.27 20.58
CA VAL A 473 -7.02 -5.80 21.68
C VAL A 473 -6.10 -4.68 21.22
N ALA A 474 -5.88 -3.69 22.09
CA ALA A 474 -4.89 -2.65 21.85
C ALA A 474 -3.46 -3.26 21.90
N GLU A 475 -2.51 -2.62 21.22
CA GLU A 475 -1.11 -3.07 21.14
C GLU A 475 -0.48 -3.31 22.53
N THR A 476 -0.87 -2.56 23.56
CA THR A 476 -0.38 -2.71 24.94
C THR A 476 -0.76 -4.08 25.51
N THR A 477 -2.01 -4.48 25.33
CA THR A 477 -2.52 -5.79 25.74
C THR A 477 -1.94 -6.90 24.87
N ALA A 478 -1.87 -6.69 23.55
CA ALA A 478 -1.27 -7.64 22.62
C ALA A 478 0.19 -7.95 22.97
N ASN A 479 1.00 -6.93 23.28
CA ASN A 479 2.39 -7.10 23.70
C ASN A 479 2.51 -7.90 25.01
N ARG A 480 1.58 -7.72 25.95
CA ARG A 480 1.52 -8.53 27.17
C ARG A 480 1.20 -10.00 26.84
N ILE A 481 0.20 -10.24 25.99
CA ILE A 481 -0.16 -11.60 25.56
C ILE A 481 1.00 -12.28 24.83
N ILE A 482 1.71 -11.58 23.94
CA ILE A 482 2.87 -12.13 23.22
C ILE A 482 4.00 -12.52 24.19
N ARG A 483 4.19 -11.77 25.27
CA ARG A 483 5.22 -12.09 26.27
C ARG A 483 4.84 -13.30 27.12
N GLU A 484 3.57 -13.41 27.48
CA GLU A 484 3.11 -14.37 28.51
C GLU A 484 2.49 -15.65 27.91
N ASN A 485 1.74 -15.54 26.81
CA ASN A 485 0.85 -16.61 26.31
C ASN A 485 0.84 -16.70 24.76
N LYS A 486 1.96 -16.43 24.07
CA LYS A 486 2.02 -16.42 22.60
C LYS A 486 1.58 -17.73 21.96
N ALA A 487 2.03 -18.87 22.49
CA ALA A 487 1.71 -20.19 21.94
C ALA A 487 0.20 -20.49 21.98
N ASP A 488 -0.46 -20.13 23.08
CA ASP A 488 -1.91 -20.26 23.20
C ASP A 488 -2.65 -19.32 22.27
N TRP A 489 -2.12 -18.11 22.03
CA TRP A 489 -2.70 -17.18 21.07
C TRP A 489 -2.58 -17.69 19.63
N ILE A 490 -1.42 -18.26 19.25
CA ILE A 490 -1.24 -18.93 17.95
C ILE A 490 -2.30 -20.02 17.80
N LYS A 491 -2.46 -20.87 18.82
CA LYS A 491 -3.45 -21.95 18.81
C LYS A 491 -4.89 -21.43 18.68
N HIS A 492 -5.23 -20.34 19.37
CA HIS A 492 -6.53 -19.68 19.21
C HIS A 492 -6.76 -19.22 17.76
N ASN A 493 -5.73 -18.68 17.13
CA ASN A 493 -5.80 -18.18 15.75
C ASN A 493 -5.85 -19.27 14.66
N PHE A 494 -5.81 -20.56 15.02
CA PHE A 494 -6.11 -21.66 14.08
C PHE A 494 -7.60 -21.72 13.73
N THR A 495 -8.48 -21.24 14.61
CA THR A 495 -9.93 -21.36 14.44
C THR A 495 -10.67 -20.04 14.60
N HIS A 496 -10.02 -18.99 15.11
CA HIS A 496 -10.64 -17.71 15.42
C HIS A 496 -9.86 -16.54 14.83
N ILE A 497 -10.55 -15.41 14.63
CA ILE A 497 -9.94 -14.15 14.18
C ILE A 497 -9.58 -13.29 15.39
N SER A 498 -8.33 -12.79 15.41
CA SER A 498 -7.88 -11.77 16.35
C SER A 498 -7.55 -10.46 15.64
N ARG A 499 -7.96 -9.34 16.25
CA ARG A 499 -7.60 -7.99 15.80
C ARG A 499 -6.67 -7.29 16.80
N VAL A 500 -5.60 -6.67 16.29
CA VAL A 500 -4.72 -5.77 17.04
C VAL A 500 -4.83 -4.37 16.47
N TYR A 501 -4.88 -3.35 17.35
CA TYR A 501 -4.98 -1.95 16.93
C TYR A 501 -4.09 -1.01 17.78
N PRO A 502 -3.73 0.19 17.28
CA PRO A 502 -2.83 1.10 17.97
C PRO A 502 -3.42 1.64 19.27
N LYS A 503 -2.60 1.90 20.29
CA LYS A 503 -3.07 2.48 21.56
C LYS A 503 -3.51 3.94 21.40
N ALA A 504 -4.48 4.35 22.19
CA ALA A 504 -5.06 5.71 22.13
C ALA A 504 -4.07 6.85 22.41
N ILE A 505 -2.95 6.63 23.10
CA ILE A 505 -1.95 7.69 23.33
C ILE A 505 -1.15 8.06 22.07
N ARG A 506 -1.27 7.30 20.97
CA ARG A 506 -0.68 7.64 19.67
C ARG A 506 -1.48 8.75 18.97
N MET A 507 -1.53 9.94 19.59
CA MET A 507 -2.35 11.07 19.15
C MET A 507 -1.93 11.62 17.77
N LEU A 508 -0.67 11.40 17.38
CA LEU A 508 -0.14 11.71 16.06
C LEU A 508 -0.37 10.60 15.02
N SER A 509 -1.23 9.63 15.31
CA SER A 509 -1.57 8.51 14.42
C SER A 509 -0.35 7.66 14.00
N THR A 510 0.69 7.54 14.83
CA THR A 510 1.84 6.66 14.53
C THR A 510 1.43 5.19 14.57
N ASN A 511 2.19 4.33 13.89
CA ASN A 511 2.00 2.88 13.89
C ASN A 511 3.05 2.17 14.75
N PHE A 512 2.77 0.90 15.04
CA PHE A 512 3.69 -0.03 15.67
C PHE A 512 4.32 -0.94 14.60
N ASP A 513 5.36 -1.69 14.97
CA ASP A 513 5.88 -2.78 14.14
C ASP A 513 4.85 -3.94 14.09
N PRO A 514 4.31 -4.31 12.91
CA PRO A 514 3.30 -5.35 12.79
C PRO A 514 3.84 -6.77 12.99
N THR A 515 5.14 -7.00 12.85
CA THR A 515 5.73 -8.35 12.76
C THR A 515 5.49 -9.23 13.99
N PRO A 516 5.53 -8.73 15.26
CA PRO A 516 5.28 -9.57 16.42
C PRO A 516 3.85 -10.12 16.45
N TYR A 517 2.87 -9.35 15.95
CA TYR A 517 1.46 -9.74 15.95
C TYR A 517 1.15 -10.75 14.84
N TRP A 518 1.72 -10.57 13.65
CA TRP A 518 1.66 -11.61 12.60
C TRP A 518 2.31 -12.91 13.07
N SER A 519 3.43 -12.84 13.80
CA SER A 519 4.09 -14.02 14.37
C SER A 519 3.29 -14.72 15.48
N ALA A 520 2.24 -14.08 16.00
CA ALA A 520 1.26 -14.67 16.91
C ALA A 520 0.02 -15.21 16.17
N GLY A 521 0.03 -15.18 14.84
CA GLY A 521 -1.08 -15.62 13.99
C GLY A 521 -2.23 -14.61 13.88
N CYS A 522 -2.08 -13.37 14.35
CA CYS A 522 -3.16 -12.38 14.26
C CYS A 522 -3.46 -12.02 12.80
N GLN A 523 -4.72 -12.14 12.39
CA GLN A 523 -5.17 -11.89 11.02
C GLN A 523 -5.33 -10.39 10.75
N LEU A 524 -5.94 -9.66 11.69
CA LEU A 524 -6.32 -8.26 11.53
C LEU A 524 -5.37 -7.34 12.31
N VAL A 525 -4.19 -7.06 11.76
CA VAL A 525 -3.21 -6.14 12.37
C VAL A 525 -3.44 -4.75 11.78
N ALA A 526 -4.28 -3.95 12.43
CA ALA A 526 -4.81 -2.70 11.87
C ALA A 526 -3.83 -1.52 12.03
N MET A 527 -3.64 -0.77 10.94
CA MET A 527 -2.72 0.38 10.85
C MET A 527 -3.46 1.70 10.64
N ASN A 528 -2.88 2.81 11.08
CA ASN A 528 -3.27 4.16 10.69
C ASN A 528 -2.71 4.45 9.27
N TRP A 529 -3.54 4.31 8.25
CA TRP A 529 -3.14 4.42 6.83
C TRP A 529 -2.77 5.84 6.39
N GLN A 530 -3.21 6.85 7.13
CA GLN A 530 -2.88 8.25 6.87
C GLN A 530 -1.44 8.61 7.27
N THR A 531 -0.74 7.73 8.00
CA THR A 531 0.63 7.93 8.46
C THR A 531 1.55 6.94 7.76
N ILE A 532 2.54 7.46 7.02
CA ILE A 532 3.59 6.63 6.43
C ILE A 532 4.82 6.68 7.35
N ASP A 533 5.03 5.60 8.07
CA ASP A 533 6.13 5.36 9.00
C ASP A 533 6.65 3.92 8.81
N PRO A 534 7.71 3.49 9.52
CA PRO A 534 8.27 2.15 9.31
C PRO A 534 7.26 1.01 9.44
N GLY A 535 6.27 1.12 10.35
CA GLY A 535 5.19 0.13 10.48
C GLY A 535 4.29 0.08 9.24
N SER A 536 3.93 1.25 8.69
CA SER A 536 3.17 1.35 7.43
C SER A 536 3.96 0.80 6.24
N VAL A 537 5.27 1.05 6.17
CA VAL A 537 6.16 0.50 5.13
C VAL A 537 6.13 -1.03 5.15
N LEU A 538 6.25 -1.66 6.33
CA LEU A 538 6.15 -3.13 6.45
C LEU A 538 4.76 -3.66 6.11
N ASN A 539 3.69 -2.97 6.52
CA ASN A 539 2.33 -3.35 6.17
C ASN A 539 2.11 -3.31 4.65
N GLN A 540 2.53 -2.24 3.98
CA GLN A 540 2.45 -2.15 2.52
C GLN A 540 3.31 -3.21 1.85
N ALA A 541 4.52 -3.48 2.36
CA ALA A 541 5.40 -4.53 1.84
C ALA A 541 4.80 -5.94 1.95
N MET A 542 4.10 -6.23 3.06
CA MET A 542 3.45 -7.52 3.30
C MET A 542 2.34 -7.81 2.29
N PHE A 543 1.55 -6.79 1.97
CA PHE A 543 0.37 -6.93 1.11
C PHE A 543 0.59 -6.45 -0.33
N ALA A 544 1.78 -5.96 -0.68
CA ALA A 544 2.08 -5.52 -2.03
C ALA A 544 1.94 -6.67 -3.04
N ASP A 545 1.33 -6.40 -4.19
CA ASP A 545 1.10 -7.38 -5.25
C ASP A 545 0.22 -8.57 -4.80
N THR A 546 -0.58 -8.37 -3.73
CA THR A 546 -1.55 -9.35 -3.22
C THR A 546 -2.98 -8.78 -3.28
N PRO A 547 -4.03 -9.62 -3.25
CA PRO A 547 -5.40 -9.14 -3.17
C PRO A 547 -5.81 -8.58 -1.78
N GLY A 548 -4.84 -8.24 -0.91
CA GLY A 548 -5.07 -7.82 0.47
C GLY A 548 -5.19 -8.97 1.49
N TYR A 549 -4.89 -10.19 1.04
CA TYR A 549 -4.83 -11.42 1.82
C TYR A 549 -3.48 -12.09 1.57
N VAL A 550 -2.86 -12.63 2.63
CA VAL A 550 -1.62 -13.41 2.55
C VAL A 550 -1.79 -14.70 3.34
N LEU A 551 -1.64 -15.86 2.70
CA LEU A 551 -1.71 -17.14 3.39
C LEU A 551 -0.62 -17.23 4.47
N LYS A 552 -1.01 -17.64 5.68
CA LYS A 552 -0.10 -17.77 6.81
C LYS A 552 0.85 -18.98 6.63
N PRO A 553 2.05 -18.91 7.22
CA PRO A 553 2.91 -20.06 7.42
C PRO A 553 2.16 -21.24 8.06
N LEU A 554 2.55 -22.47 7.71
CA LEU A 554 1.84 -23.68 8.13
C LEU A 554 1.69 -23.81 9.65
N ALA A 555 2.73 -23.45 10.41
CA ALA A 555 2.71 -23.54 11.88
C ALA A 555 1.82 -22.47 12.55
N LEU A 556 1.36 -21.48 11.79
CA LEU A 556 0.38 -20.48 12.23
C LEU A 556 -1.06 -20.82 11.81
N ARG A 557 -1.26 -21.97 11.14
CA ARG A 557 -2.56 -22.51 10.71
C ARG A 557 -2.93 -23.79 11.45
N GLN A 558 -1.93 -24.59 11.82
CA GLN A 558 -2.13 -25.84 12.54
C GLN A 558 -0.96 -26.17 13.45
N LYS A 559 -1.18 -27.10 14.39
CA LYS A 559 -0.15 -27.55 15.32
C LYS A 559 0.89 -28.43 14.62
N VAL A 560 1.96 -27.80 14.17
CA VAL A 560 3.12 -28.47 13.55
C VAL A 560 4.37 -28.07 14.31
N ALA A 561 5.26 -29.03 14.56
CA ALA A 561 6.58 -28.75 15.11
C ALA A 561 7.48 -28.20 13.99
N GLU A 562 8.03 -27.01 14.18
CA GLU A 562 9.02 -26.45 13.27
C GLU A 562 10.42 -26.72 13.78
N VAL A 563 11.25 -27.29 12.91
CA VAL A 563 12.69 -27.40 13.16
C VAL A 563 13.37 -26.17 12.57
N PRO A 564 14.16 -25.41 13.35
CA PRO A 564 14.97 -24.32 12.82
C PRO A 564 15.89 -24.78 11.69
N ARG A 565 15.90 -24.02 10.60
CA ARG A 565 16.71 -24.25 9.41
C ARG A 565 17.71 -23.13 9.22
N THR A 566 18.78 -23.42 8.50
CA THR A 566 19.78 -22.42 8.14
C THR A 566 19.54 -21.98 6.69
N TRP A 567 19.35 -20.69 6.48
CA TRP A 567 19.12 -20.09 5.17
C TRP A 567 20.28 -19.18 4.81
N ARG A 568 20.81 -19.32 3.60
CA ARG A 568 21.78 -18.39 3.03
C ARG A 568 21.05 -17.45 2.07
N LEU A 569 21.17 -16.16 2.32
CA LEU A 569 20.63 -15.12 1.44
C LEU A 569 21.78 -14.30 0.88
N ARG A 570 21.83 -14.14 -0.44
CA ARG A 570 22.77 -13.27 -1.13
C ARG A 570 21.99 -12.28 -2.00
N ALA A 571 22.14 -11.00 -1.72
CA ALA A 571 21.66 -9.92 -2.57
C ALA A 571 22.86 -9.26 -3.25
N GLN A 572 23.05 -9.53 -4.53
CA GLN A 572 24.03 -8.86 -5.37
C GLN A 572 23.40 -7.59 -5.96
N ILE A 573 23.88 -6.43 -5.54
CA ILE A 573 23.40 -5.14 -6.00
C ILE A 573 24.20 -4.75 -7.24
N LEU A 574 23.61 -4.89 -8.43
CA LEU A 574 24.33 -4.73 -9.70
C LEU A 574 24.36 -3.26 -10.12
N SER A 575 23.17 -2.68 -10.34
CA SER A 575 23.01 -1.32 -10.82
C SER A 575 21.65 -0.75 -10.40
N ALA A 576 21.45 0.56 -10.55
CA ALA A 576 20.11 1.15 -10.56
C ALA A 576 19.87 1.87 -11.90
N GLN A 577 18.63 2.20 -12.18
CA GLN A 577 18.25 2.95 -13.37
C GLN A 577 17.34 4.11 -12.96
N ARG A 578 17.59 5.28 -13.55
CA ARG A 578 16.69 6.45 -13.52
C ARG A 578 16.25 6.83 -12.10
N LEU A 579 17.22 6.83 -11.18
CA LEU A 579 17.01 7.30 -9.82
C LEU A 579 16.60 8.79 -9.83
N PRO A 580 15.81 9.24 -8.84
CA PRO A 580 15.52 10.65 -8.68
C PRO A 580 16.82 11.45 -8.55
N LEU A 581 16.84 12.65 -9.14
CA LEU A 581 17.98 13.57 -9.01
C LEU A 581 18.17 13.92 -7.53
N ALA A 582 19.29 13.47 -6.98
CA ALA A 582 19.70 13.80 -5.63
C ALA A 582 20.49 15.10 -5.61
N SER A 583 20.44 15.83 -4.49
CA SER A 583 21.25 17.02 -4.27
C SER A 583 22.75 16.72 -4.21
N SER A 584 23.12 15.46 -3.97
CA SER A 584 24.49 14.96 -3.93
C SER A 584 24.60 13.61 -4.63
N SER A 585 25.77 13.38 -5.21
CA SER A 585 26.11 12.24 -6.05
C SER A 585 26.66 11.01 -5.32
N ASP A 586 26.81 11.05 -4.00
CA ASP A 586 27.38 9.94 -3.24
C ASP A 586 26.30 8.89 -2.94
N LEU A 587 26.15 7.90 -3.83
CA LEU A 587 25.08 6.89 -3.79
C LEU A 587 25.56 5.58 -3.18
N SER A 588 24.76 5.02 -2.27
CA SER A 588 24.97 3.68 -1.72
C SER A 588 23.63 2.97 -1.51
N VAL A 589 23.65 1.65 -1.52
CA VAL A 589 22.50 0.83 -1.16
C VAL A 589 22.74 0.22 0.21
N GLU A 590 21.85 0.53 1.15
CA GLU A 590 21.79 -0.13 2.45
C GLU A 590 20.76 -1.26 2.39
N ALA A 591 21.10 -2.40 2.96
CA ALA A 591 20.25 -3.58 3.00
C ALA A 591 20.08 -4.07 4.44
N THR A 592 18.83 -4.17 4.87
CA THR A 592 18.44 -4.68 6.19
C THR A 592 17.61 -5.94 6.02
N LEU A 593 17.91 -6.96 6.83
CA LEU A 593 17.25 -8.27 6.79
C LEU A 593 16.67 -8.61 8.16
N GLY A 594 15.38 -8.34 8.36
CA GLY A 594 14.74 -8.47 9.67
C GLY A 594 15.50 -7.71 10.76
N ALA A 595 15.86 -8.42 11.84
CA ALA A 595 16.65 -7.87 12.94
C ALA A 595 18.19 -7.93 12.73
N SER A 596 18.65 -8.38 11.56
CA SER A 596 20.09 -8.51 11.27
C SER A 596 20.75 -7.13 11.12
N PRO A 597 22.06 -7.01 11.41
CA PRO A 597 22.80 -5.77 11.15
C PRO A 597 22.69 -5.34 9.68
N THR A 598 22.45 -4.05 9.48
CA THR A 598 22.41 -3.43 8.14
C THR A 598 23.77 -3.58 7.47
N LYS A 599 23.76 -4.03 6.21
CA LYS A 599 24.92 -4.06 5.32
C LYS A 599 24.79 -2.97 4.27
N LYS A 600 25.90 -2.54 3.68
CA LYS A 600 25.89 -1.50 2.65
C LYS A 600 26.88 -1.80 1.54
N THR A 601 26.57 -1.33 0.34
CA THR A 601 27.46 -1.37 -0.81
C THR A 601 28.61 -0.37 -0.68
N SER A 602 29.55 -0.43 -1.62
CA SER A 602 30.46 0.67 -1.89
C SER A 602 29.70 1.96 -2.27
N VAL A 603 30.36 3.10 -2.17
CA VAL A 603 29.79 4.40 -2.55
C VAL A 603 30.16 4.70 -4.00
N VAL A 604 29.16 4.88 -4.84
CA VAL A 604 29.32 5.41 -6.19
C VAL A 604 29.36 6.94 -6.08
N LYS A 605 30.43 7.55 -6.57
CA LYS A 605 30.62 9.01 -6.60
C LYS A 605 30.28 9.55 -7.99
N GLY A 606 29.87 10.81 -8.04
CA GLY A 606 29.50 11.48 -9.30
C GLY A 606 28.03 11.25 -9.66
N MET A 607 27.37 12.29 -10.17
CA MET A 607 25.93 12.21 -10.45
C MET A 607 25.75 11.24 -11.61
N THR A 608 24.95 10.20 -11.43
CA THR A 608 24.74 9.15 -12.42
C THR A 608 23.29 8.71 -12.43
N LEU A 609 22.72 8.58 -13.62
CA LEU A 609 21.40 7.98 -13.81
C LEU A 609 21.42 6.47 -13.60
N ASN A 610 22.57 5.84 -13.86
CA ASN A 610 22.73 4.40 -13.88
C ASN A 610 23.93 3.97 -13.02
N PRO A 611 23.89 4.20 -11.68
CA PRO A 611 24.99 3.79 -10.81
C PRO A 611 25.17 2.27 -10.89
N ARG A 612 26.43 1.83 -10.83
CA ARG A 612 26.83 0.42 -10.77
C ARG A 612 27.63 0.18 -9.49
N TRP A 613 27.27 -0.85 -8.74
CA TRP A 613 27.94 -1.26 -7.52
C TRP A 613 28.64 -2.61 -7.70
N ASN A 614 27.90 -3.60 -8.21
CA ASN A 614 28.32 -5.01 -8.30
C ASN A 614 28.76 -5.61 -6.95
N ASP A 615 28.28 -5.05 -5.84
CA ASP A 615 28.58 -5.51 -4.48
C ASP A 615 27.65 -6.67 -4.09
N SER A 616 28.17 -7.66 -3.38
CA SER A 616 27.37 -8.77 -2.81
C SER A 616 27.18 -8.60 -1.31
N LEU A 617 25.93 -8.60 -0.87
CA LEU A 617 25.55 -8.54 0.53
C LEU A 617 24.97 -9.90 0.93
N GLU A 618 25.60 -10.56 1.91
CA GLU A 618 25.26 -11.95 2.26
C GLU A 618 24.83 -12.08 3.71
N TRP A 619 23.85 -12.92 4.00
CA TRP A 619 23.43 -13.24 5.36
C TRP A 619 23.25 -14.75 5.51
N THR A 620 23.44 -15.22 6.74
CA THR A 620 23.05 -16.57 7.15
C THR A 620 22.06 -16.42 8.28
N LEU A 621 20.83 -16.90 8.07
CA LEU A 621 19.75 -16.88 9.05
C LEU A 621 19.57 -18.28 9.62
N HIS A 622 19.50 -18.40 10.94
CA HIS A 622 19.07 -19.64 11.58
C HIS A 622 17.71 -19.40 12.24
N CYS A 623 16.65 -19.89 11.61
CA CYS A 623 15.28 -19.60 12.03
C CYS A 623 14.30 -20.71 11.60
N THR A 624 13.13 -20.73 12.24
CA THR A 624 12.02 -21.59 11.82
C THR A 624 11.42 -21.12 10.49
N PRO A 625 10.78 -22.00 9.69
CA PRO A 625 10.10 -21.60 8.46
C PRO A 625 9.12 -20.44 8.65
N SER A 626 8.32 -20.44 9.71
CA SER A 626 7.38 -19.34 10.00
C SER A 626 8.06 -18.01 10.33
N GLN A 627 9.25 -18.04 10.95
CA GLN A 627 10.05 -16.83 11.16
C GLN A 627 10.69 -16.34 9.85
N PHE A 628 11.14 -17.25 9.00
CA PHE A 628 11.65 -16.94 7.67
C PHE A 628 10.58 -16.22 6.83
N ASP A 629 9.35 -16.72 6.83
CA ASP A 629 8.24 -16.14 6.07
C ASP A 629 7.85 -14.71 6.49
N LEU A 630 8.12 -14.38 7.75
CA LEU A 630 7.87 -13.06 8.35
C LEU A 630 9.11 -12.16 8.42
N THR A 631 10.23 -12.60 7.83
CA THR A 631 11.44 -11.79 7.70
C THR A 631 11.37 -10.93 6.44
N PHE A 632 11.72 -9.65 6.55
CA PHE A 632 11.69 -8.70 5.43
C PHE A 632 13.10 -8.36 4.96
N LEU A 633 13.28 -8.31 3.64
CA LEU A 633 14.45 -7.71 3.00
C LEU A 633 14.08 -6.29 2.60
N HIS A 634 14.79 -5.31 3.16
CA HIS A 634 14.62 -3.88 2.88
C HIS A 634 15.89 -3.36 2.23
N LEU A 635 15.77 -2.85 1.01
CA LEU A 635 16.83 -2.23 0.23
C LEU A 635 16.55 -0.72 0.13
N GLU A 636 17.46 0.09 0.64
CA GLU A 636 17.37 1.55 0.65
C GLU A 636 18.48 2.15 -0.20
N VAL A 637 18.11 2.88 -1.25
CA VAL A 637 19.05 3.72 -2.00
C VAL A 637 19.19 5.04 -1.24
N LYS A 638 20.40 5.34 -0.78
CA LYS A 638 20.69 6.55 0.01
C LYS A 638 21.72 7.44 -0.69
N SER A 639 21.52 8.75 -0.56
CA SER A 639 22.52 9.78 -0.88
C SER A 639 22.96 10.46 0.40
N ARG A 640 24.25 10.33 0.75
CA ARG A 640 24.82 10.82 2.03
C ARG A 640 23.99 10.43 3.27
N GLY A 641 23.45 9.21 3.28
CA GLY A 641 22.63 8.69 4.37
C GLY A 641 21.15 9.12 4.35
N ALA A 642 20.74 10.04 3.47
CA ALA A 642 19.34 10.38 3.27
C ALA A 642 18.68 9.38 2.30
N LEU A 643 17.49 8.91 2.65
CA LEU A 643 16.69 8.01 1.81
C LEU A 643 16.26 8.71 0.52
N LEU A 644 16.64 8.17 -0.62
CA LEU A 644 16.16 8.59 -1.94
C LEU A 644 15.01 7.72 -2.40
N ALA A 645 15.19 6.41 -2.30
CA ALA A 645 14.24 5.42 -2.78
C ALA A 645 14.44 4.10 -2.04
N GLN A 646 13.41 3.26 -1.99
CA GLN A 646 13.43 2.01 -1.27
C GLN A 646 12.65 0.91 -1.99
N TRP A 647 12.98 -0.33 -1.66
CA TRP A 647 12.21 -1.53 -1.97
C TRP A 647 12.19 -2.44 -0.75
N VAL A 648 11.04 -3.01 -0.42
CA VAL A 648 10.90 -3.92 0.73
C VAL A 648 9.87 -5.00 0.44
N ARG A 649 10.20 -6.26 0.78
CA ARG A 649 9.29 -7.42 0.70
C ARG A 649 9.62 -8.47 1.77
N PRO A 650 8.64 -9.27 2.23
CA PRO A 650 8.94 -10.47 2.99
C PRO A 650 9.70 -11.48 2.12
N LEU A 651 10.55 -12.31 2.71
CA LEU A 651 11.43 -13.22 1.97
C LEU A 651 10.70 -14.13 0.97
N PRO A 652 9.52 -14.71 1.26
CA PRO A 652 8.80 -15.51 0.27
C PRO A 652 8.24 -14.70 -0.91
N ALA A 653 8.16 -13.36 -0.81
CA ALA A 653 7.78 -12.48 -1.91
C ALA A 653 8.99 -11.86 -2.63
N ALA A 654 10.21 -12.03 -2.11
CA ALA A 654 11.40 -11.53 -2.79
C ALA A 654 11.65 -12.38 -4.05
N PRO A 655 11.81 -11.76 -5.23
CA PRO A 655 12.08 -12.51 -6.45
C PRO A 655 13.46 -13.18 -6.39
N LYS A 656 13.61 -14.34 -7.04
CA LYS A 656 14.88 -15.09 -7.10
C LYS A 656 15.52 -14.94 -8.49
N GLY A 657 16.84 -14.86 -8.55
CA GLY A 657 17.57 -14.57 -9.78
C GLY A 657 17.71 -13.07 -10.06
N TYR A 658 17.84 -12.70 -11.34
CA TYR A 658 18.06 -11.34 -11.83
C TYR A 658 16.75 -10.58 -12.04
N HIS A 659 16.58 -9.45 -11.35
CA HIS A 659 15.32 -8.70 -11.35
C HIS A 659 15.54 -7.19 -11.31
N HIS A 660 14.69 -6.48 -12.06
CA HIS A 660 14.49 -5.05 -11.93
C HIS A 660 13.45 -4.79 -10.83
N LEU A 661 13.91 -4.40 -9.64
CA LEU A 661 13.04 -4.09 -8.51
C LEU A 661 12.50 -2.65 -8.66
N PRO A 662 11.17 -2.45 -8.73
CA PRO A 662 10.61 -1.11 -8.77
C PRO A 662 10.87 -0.39 -7.45
N LEU A 663 11.31 0.85 -7.51
CA LEU A 663 11.59 1.64 -6.33
C LEU A 663 10.39 2.49 -5.90
N TYR A 664 10.36 2.84 -4.62
CA TYR A 664 9.33 3.64 -3.98
C TYR A 664 9.97 4.78 -3.19
N ASP A 665 9.28 5.91 -3.06
CA ASP A 665 9.76 7.00 -2.21
C ASP A 665 9.43 6.76 -0.71
N HIS A 666 9.74 7.75 0.12
CA HIS A 666 9.46 7.72 1.56
C HIS A 666 7.97 7.69 1.92
N LEU A 667 7.07 8.01 0.97
CA LEU A 667 5.61 7.91 1.12
C LEU A 667 5.05 6.62 0.51
N CYS A 668 5.93 5.69 0.14
CA CYS A 668 5.59 4.45 -0.57
C CYS A 668 4.92 4.68 -1.94
N ALA A 669 5.10 5.86 -2.55
CA ALA A 669 4.66 6.08 -3.92
C ALA A 669 5.68 5.48 -4.89
N ARG A 670 5.20 4.62 -5.80
CA ARG A 670 6.03 3.97 -6.81
C ARG A 670 6.58 4.99 -7.81
N PHE A 671 7.89 4.97 -8.03
CA PHE A 671 8.50 5.67 -9.15
C PHE A 671 8.11 5.02 -10.47
N VAL A 672 7.90 5.81 -11.51
CA VAL A 672 7.52 5.25 -12.81
C VAL A 672 8.69 4.44 -13.41
N PHE A 673 9.92 4.97 -13.31
CA PHE A 673 11.07 4.45 -14.03
C PHE A 673 12.25 4.05 -13.13
N ALA A 674 12.25 4.45 -11.86
CA ALA A 674 13.35 4.14 -10.97
C ALA A 674 13.32 2.66 -10.58
N SER A 675 14.38 1.93 -10.90
CA SER A 675 14.55 0.53 -10.54
C SER A 675 15.93 0.22 -10.01
N LEU A 676 16.01 -0.82 -9.17
CA LEU A 676 17.27 -1.42 -8.73
C LEU A 676 17.41 -2.79 -9.41
N PHE A 677 18.46 -2.97 -10.21
CA PHE A 677 18.77 -4.26 -10.80
C PHE A 677 19.65 -5.08 -9.86
N VAL A 678 19.13 -6.22 -9.43
CA VAL A 678 19.77 -7.08 -8.44
C VAL A 678 19.75 -8.53 -8.89
N ARG A 679 20.64 -9.34 -8.29
CA ARG A 679 20.47 -10.79 -8.23
C ARG A 679 20.19 -11.20 -6.78
N ILE A 680 19.08 -11.88 -6.53
CA ILE A 680 18.73 -12.39 -5.20
C ILE A 680 18.78 -13.92 -5.23
N GLU A 681 19.56 -14.50 -4.31
CA GLU A 681 19.69 -15.94 -4.10
C GLU A 681 19.27 -16.24 -2.66
N ILE A 682 18.39 -17.23 -2.48
CA ILE A 682 17.90 -17.65 -1.17
C ILE A 682 17.80 -19.17 -1.17
N ASP A 683 18.72 -19.80 -0.43
CA ASP A 683 18.87 -21.25 -0.40
C ASP A 683 18.90 -21.78 1.03
N GLU A 684 18.22 -22.91 1.26
CA GLU A 684 18.32 -23.65 2.51
C GLU A 684 19.64 -24.43 2.54
N VAL A 685 20.45 -24.22 3.57
CA VAL A 685 21.75 -24.88 3.74
C VAL A 685 21.52 -26.32 4.21
N GLY A 686 21.95 -27.28 3.41
CA GLY A 686 21.86 -28.72 3.75
C GLY A 686 20.58 -29.41 3.29
N ALA A 687 19.70 -28.71 2.57
CA ALA A 687 18.67 -29.37 1.77
C ALA A 687 19.37 -30.12 0.62
N VAL A 688 19.52 -31.43 0.75
CA VAL A 688 19.90 -32.29 -0.37
C VAL A 688 18.84 -32.05 -1.46
N ALA A 689 19.29 -31.72 -2.67
CA ALA A 689 18.39 -31.66 -3.81
C ALA A 689 17.82 -33.07 -4.04
N ASP A 690 16.58 -33.31 -3.60
CA ASP A 690 15.81 -34.44 -4.09
C ASP A 690 15.52 -34.20 -5.57
N GLY A 691 16.48 -34.62 -6.40
CA GLY A 691 16.46 -34.46 -7.84
C GLY A 691 17.44 -35.43 -8.49
N GLY A 692 16.98 -36.66 -8.73
CA GLY A 692 17.45 -37.49 -9.84
C GLY A 692 18.12 -38.82 -9.49
N ALA A 693 17.34 -39.89 -9.36
CA ALA A 693 17.66 -41.20 -9.92
C ALA A 693 16.39 -42.10 -9.95
N SER A 694 15.57 -41.91 -10.99
CA SER A 694 14.85 -43.02 -11.66
C SER A 694 14.44 -42.57 -13.05
#